data_AF-A0A7R9Q1Z3-F1
#
_entry.id   AF-A0A7R9Q1Z3-F1
#
_cell.length_a   1.000
_cell.length_b   1.000
_cell.length_c   1.000
_cell.angle_alpha   90.00
_cell.angle_beta   90.00
_cell.angle_gamma   90.00
#
_symmetry.space_group_name_H-M   'P 1'
#
loop_
_entity.id
_entity.type
_entity.pdbx_description
1 polymer ?
#
loop_
_entity_poly.entity_id
_entity_poly.type
_entity_poly.pdbx_seq_one_letter_code
_entity_poly.pdbx_strand_id
1 'polypeptide(L)'
;MSSEYVFTNDTPVVQLDAEIAFNGLTDEERLYAHYLSKSCWFGSIVCLFQTSPESPLIFTLFRRLFAEQSVEELKALAQSVAQFEDNEWRALLVYLSAFLSNMGNYRSFGDSKFIPDLSANKMDAFVRNSTAFCNNQKELEFIWTNVKQRMFSLEKNELSLAFAPENLVFNSVLKSCLVPNRLLNLLSLIEAGCCATDPKFVLTRGDYSPLLKIANKYLLKAKEFARNETESQMIDQFIRHFQSGDLRRHKDGSRFWIRDKKPIVETYMGFIENLRDPAGMRAEFEGIQFSAQKLVLKSLRGRKDGKLPWPKEFEKDCFLEPDFTSLDVLTFAGSGIPYGINIPNYLEIRQNEGFKNVSLGNAITAALSDPKPNFLSADDAKLTEKYIIDSLEVQIGLHELLGHGSGKQLQIVDGKPNFDSEKTINPLTGDKVDKWYKTGESYDSVFESLGSAYEECRAESVGLYLSLEPEVLKIFGFSGAEADHVVYVNWLSMVQRGILSLEMYNTTVGKWGQAHSRARYVIIRVLLEASPDLVSIELVEKSPEDGNRDLSIGLNRELIASVGKKAIGDFLLKLQVYISLGDIESAERMFDAYSQVSNDLEHPFLTYREVVLERKKPRKIFVQSSTELLEGKVVAKKYASTHEALIQSFADHLRDNESHLTLRSAQLNVDFQQLYDNSIGRVVQIKAGTGVGTGIIVSHLGLIVTNAHVVRGLSHVNVIFFYEYEIKDVLEGYDSTEDMSEMKGQVVYVWPHMDLALIKIYIKSDLFYDCDMSLSEPTIGEAVMAIGNPQDCEGAVAVGMIAGHYQWMTNSMDNQQFIHGMNSPENRYIIHSAPIFQGYSGGPLLNSTGHLIGVNFLRALHVRCAAFAPDVNGLLYLY
;
A
#
# COMPACT_ATOMS: atom_id res chain seq x y z
N MET A 1 -0.73 13.71 -26.03
CA MET A 1 0.18 13.21 -24.99
C MET A 1 -0.46 13.21 -23.58
N SER A 2 -1.51 14.00 -23.28
CA SER A 2 -2.08 14.08 -21.91
C SER A 2 -3.12 13.01 -21.55
N SER A 3 -3.74 12.32 -22.50
CA SER A 3 -4.86 11.40 -22.22
C SER A 3 -4.49 10.17 -21.40
N GLU A 4 -3.22 9.74 -21.40
CA GLU A 4 -2.77 8.54 -20.67
C GLU A 4 -2.72 8.76 -19.15
N TYR A 5 -2.44 9.99 -18.71
CA TYR A 5 -2.26 10.36 -17.30
C TYR A 5 -3.49 11.05 -16.70
N VAL A 6 -4.65 10.95 -17.35
CA VAL A 6 -5.93 11.43 -16.82
C VAL A 6 -6.96 10.31 -16.84
N PHE A 7 -7.95 10.40 -15.96
CA PHE A 7 -9.20 9.66 -16.12
C PHE A 7 -10.16 10.55 -16.90
N THR A 8 -10.74 10.00 -17.97
CA THR A 8 -11.62 10.75 -18.86
C THR A 8 -13.01 10.95 -18.23
N ASN A 9 -13.73 11.99 -18.63
CA ASN A 9 -15.02 12.37 -18.03
C ASN A 9 -16.14 11.32 -18.16
N ASP A 10 -16.01 10.43 -19.14
CA ASP A 10 -16.87 9.26 -19.38
C ASP A 10 -16.52 8.06 -18.50
N THR A 11 -15.52 8.17 -17.61
CA THR A 11 -15.18 7.12 -16.63
C THR A 11 -16.42 6.76 -15.81
N PRO A 12 -16.93 5.52 -15.90
CA PRO A 12 -18.15 5.14 -15.22
C PRO A 12 -17.92 4.82 -13.75
N VAL A 13 -18.86 5.23 -12.90
CA VAL A 13 -19.03 4.67 -11.55
C VAL A 13 -20.11 3.62 -11.61
N VAL A 14 -19.87 2.47 -10.99
CA VAL A 14 -20.85 1.38 -10.89
C VAL A 14 -20.99 0.98 -9.44
N GLN A 15 -22.24 0.80 -9.01
CA GLN A 15 -22.52 0.34 -7.67
C GLN A 15 -22.15 -1.13 -7.49
N LEU A 16 -21.39 -1.41 -6.43
CA LEU A 16 -21.16 -2.76 -5.94
C LEU A 16 -22.37 -3.17 -5.07
N ASP A 17 -23.31 -3.91 -5.64
CA ASP A 17 -24.54 -4.29 -4.94
C ASP A 17 -24.30 -5.46 -3.99
N ALA A 18 -24.60 -5.26 -2.72
CA ALA A 18 -24.53 -6.27 -1.65
C ALA A 18 -25.83 -6.35 -0.85
N GLU A 19 -26.93 -5.75 -1.35
CA GLU A 19 -28.17 -5.57 -0.60
C GLU A 19 -28.82 -6.90 -0.22
N ILE A 20 -28.87 -7.85 -1.15
CA ILE A 20 -29.44 -9.18 -0.90
C ILE A 20 -28.64 -9.91 0.18
N ALA A 21 -27.30 -9.90 0.05
CA ALA A 21 -26.40 -10.56 0.99
C ALA A 21 -26.47 -9.92 2.39
N PHE A 22 -26.47 -8.59 2.49
CA PHE A 22 -26.58 -7.86 3.75
C PHE A 22 -27.94 -8.07 4.44
N ASN A 23 -29.03 -8.08 3.67
CA ASN A 23 -30.37 -8.31 4.20
C ASN A 23 -30.56 -9.73 4.73
N GLY A 24 -29.79 -10.70 4.23
CA GLY A 24 -29.76 -12.08 4.71
C GLY A 24 -29.08 -12.27 6.08
N LEU A 25 -28.33 -11.29 6.57
CA LEU A 25 -27.63 -11.36 7.86
C LEU A 25 -28.59 -11.14 9.05
N THR A 26 -28.32 -11.85 10.15
CA THR A 26 -28.92 -11.58 11.48
C THR A 26 -28.40 -10.26 12.07
N ASP A 27 -29.07 -9.74 13.10
CA ASP A 27 -28.65 -8.48 13.74
C ASP A 27 -27.24 -8.56 14.36
N GLU A 28 -26.85 -9.70 14.95
CA GLU A 28 -25.48 -9.93 15.47
C GLU A 28 -24.45 -10.01 14.34
N GLU A 29 -24.76 -10.71 13.25
CA GLU A 29 -23.88 -10.78 12.07
C GLU A 29 -23.71 -9.43 11.39
N ARG A 30 -24.75 -8.57 11.39
CA ARG A 30 -24.65 -7.20 10.89
C ARG A 30 -23.75 -6.35 11.78
N LEU A 31 -23.78 -6.51 13.10
CA LEU A 31 -22.87 -5.84 14.03
C LEU A 31 -21.42 -6.29 13.80
N TYR A 32 -21.21 -7.59 13.62
CA TYR A 32 -19.93 -8.16 13.26
C TYR A 32 -19.39 -7.57 11.94
N ALA A 33 -20.19 -7.64 10.87
CA ALA A 33 -19.86 -7.09 9.56
C ALA A 33 -19.59 -5.57 9.60
N HIS A 34 -20.40 -4.82 10.36
CA HIS A 34 -20.22 -3.38 10.55
C HIS A 34 -18.85 -3.06 11.14
N TYR A 35 -18.50 -3.66 12.29
CA TYR A 35 -17.23 -3.35 12.94
C TYR A 35 -16.01 -3.84 12.15
N LEU A 36 -16.11 -4.98 11.45
CA LEU A 36 -15.09 -5.41 10.51
C LEU A 36 -14.92 -4.42 9.35
N SER A 37 -16.02 -3.97 8.73
CA SER A 37 -16.01 -2.96 7.67
C SER A 37 -15.34 -1.65 8.13
N LYS A 38 -15.69 -1.15 9.34
CA LYS A 38 -15.03 0.02 9.93
C LYS A 38 -13.53 -0.19 10.10
N SER A 39 -13.11 -1.36 10.59
CA SER A 39 -11.69 -1.69 10.74
C SER A 39 -10.95 -1.66 9.39
N CYS A 40 -11.56 -2.26 8.35
CA CYS A 40 -11.01 -2.30 7.00
C CYS A 40 -10.78 -0.89 6.43
N TRP A 41 -11.80 -0.03 6.47
CA TRP A 41 -11.70 1.34 5.94
C TRP A 41 -10.72 2.23 6.70
N PHE A 42 -10.65 2.13 8.03
CA PHE A 42 -9.64 2.90 8.78
C PHE A 42 -8.22 2.37 8.54
N GLY A 43 -8.06 1.06 8.38
CA GLY A 43 -6.78 0.45 8.02
C GLY A 43 -6.29 0.86 6.63
N SER A 44 -7.19 0.95 5.63
CA SER A 44 -6.81 1.30 4.25
C SER A 44 -6.27 2.71 4.06
N ILE A 45 -6.39 3.60 5.07
CA ILE A 45 -5.72 4.91 5.06
C ILE A 45 -4.19 4.73 4.97
N VAL A 46 -3.65 3.61 5.45
CA VAL A 46 -2.23 3.25 5.30
C VAL A 46 -1.81 3.24 3.82
N CYS A 47 -2.68 2.81 2.91
CA CYS A 47 -2.39 2.75 1.47
C CYS A 47 -2.02 4.11 0.88
N LEU A 48 -2.54 5.22 1.43
CA LEU A 48 -2.15 6.57 1.01
C LEU A 48 -0.66 6.80 1.23
N PHE A 49 -0.14 6.38 2.38
CA PHE A 49 1.30 6.49 2.71
C PHE A 49 2.14 5.48 1.93
N GLN A 50 1.57 4.34 1.56
CA GLN A 50 2.21 3.32 0.71
C GLN A 50 2.22 3.68 -0.78
N THR A 51 1.47 4.69 -1.22
CA THR A 51 1.37 5.08 -2.63
C THR A 51 2.31 6.22 -3.00
N SER A 52 2.19 7.39 -2.37
CA SER A 52 3.03 8.55 -2.67
C SER A 52 3.07 9.56 -1.51
N PRO A 53 4.13 10.39 -1.40
CA PRO A 53 4.22 11.38 -0.32
C PRO A 53 3.09 12.40 -0.28
N GLU A 54 2.55 12.78 -1.44
CA GLU A 54 1.48 13.74 -1.56
C GLU A 54 0.08 13.15 -1.31
N SER A 55 -0.10 11.82 -1.41
CA SER A 55 -1.42 11.19 -1.28
C SER A 55 -2.10 11.46 0.07
N PRO A 56 -1.44 11.32 1.24
CA PRO A 56 -2.08 11.64 2.52
C PRO A 56 -2.56 13.10 2.62
N LEU A 57 -1.81 14.02 2.02
CA LEU A 57 -2.12 15.46 2.04
C LEU A 57 -3.26 15.80 1.06
N ILE A 58 -3.28 15.20 -0.13
CA ILE A 58 -4.39 15.32 -1.10
C ILE A 58 -5.69 14.80 -0.46
N PHE A 59 -5.64 13.62 0.17
CA PHE A 59 -6.78 13.03 0.87
C PHE A 59 -7.30 13.98 1.95
N THR A 60 -6.39 14.52 2.78
CA THR A 60 -6.74 15.44 3.86
C THR A 60 -7.39 16.71 3.32
N LEU A 61 -6.82 17.31 2.27
CA LEU A 61 -7.33 18.53 1.64
C LEU A 61 -8.79 18.35 1.22
N PHE A 62 -9.07 17.37 0.36
CA PHE A 62 -10.42 17.22 -0.17
C PHE A 62 -11.41 16.73 0.89
N ARG A 63 -10.99 15.88 1.83
CA ARG A 63 -11.83 15.52 2.97
C ARG A 63 -12.29 16.76 3.75
N ARG A 64 -11.43 17.77 3.96
CA ARG A 64 -11.80 19.02 4.65
C ARG A 64 -12.78 19.84 3.82
N LEU A 65 -12.52 20.00 2.52
CA LEU A 65 -13.39 20.75 1.61
C LEU A 65 -14.83 20.19 1.61
N PHE A 66 -14.97 18.88 1.38
CA PHE A 66 -16.28 18.21 1.35
C PHE A 66 -16.93 18.01 2.72
N ALA A 67 -16.18 18.19 3.82
CA ALA A 67 -16.75 18.17 5.17
C ALA A 67 -17.36 19.52 5.58
N GLU A 68 -16.84 20.63 5.06
CA GLU A 68 -17.30 21.98 5.40
C GLU A 68 -18.26 22.59 4.37
N GLN A 69 -18.34 22.01 3.17
CA GLN A 69 -19.26 22.45 2.11
C GLN A 69 -19.85 21.24 1.39
N SER A 70 -21.15 21.34 1.06
CA SER A 70 -21.84 20.37 0.22
C SER A 70 -21.28 20.36 -1.22
N VAL A 71 -21.59 19.29 -1.96
CA VAL A 71 -21.19 19.16 -3.37
C VAL A 71 -21.76 20.29 -4.22
N GLU A 72 -22.99 20.72 -3.94
CA GLU A 72 -23.67 21.82 -4.62
C GLU A 72 -22.98 23.17 -4.33
N GLU A 73 -22.60 23.43 -3.08
CA GLU A 73 -21.88 24.64 -2.69
C GLU A 73 -20.48 24.69 -3.31
N LEU A 74 -19.76 23.57 -3.31
CA LEU A 74 -18.45 23.45 -3.95
C LEU A 74 -18.56 23.62 -5.47
N LYS A 75 -19.60 23.07 -6.10
CA LYS A 75 -19.85 23.27 -7.53
C LYS A 75 -20.10 24.75 -7.84
N ALA A 76 -20.95 25.40 -7.05
CA ALA A 76 -21.24 26.82 -7.21
C ALA A 76 -19.96 27.67 -7.08
N LEU A 77 -19.13 27.40 -6.07
CA LEU A 77 -17.83 28.04 -5.88
C LEU A 77 -16.90 27.83 -7.09
N ALA A 78 -16.80 26.58 -7.56
CA ALA A 78 -15.96 26.22 -8.70
C ALA A 78 -16.36 27.00 -9.96
N GLN A 79 -17.66 27.14 -10.22
CA GLN A 79 -18.18 27.83 -11.40
C GLN A 79 -18.10 29.36 -11.26
N SER A 80 -18.52 29.92 -10.12
CA SER A 80 -18.64 31.38 -9.97
C SER A 80 -17.33 32.08 -9.64
N VAL A 81 -16.43 31.41 -8.91
CA VAL A 81 -15.15 32.00 -8.46
C VAL A 81 -13.98 31.44 -9.23
N ALA A 82 -13.87 30.12 -9.32
CA ALA A 82 -12.73 29.47 -9.98
C ALA A 82 -12.89 29.29 -11.50
N GLN A 83 -14.06 29.68 -12.05
CA GLN A 83 -14.38 29.66 -13.48
C GLN A 83 -14.24 28.28 -14.12
N PHE A 84 -14.71 27.24 -13.42
CA PHE A 84 -14.81 25.89 -13.96
C PHE A 84 -15.94 25.81 -14.97
N GLU A 85 -15.69 25.18 -16.12
CA GLU A 85 -16.73 24.66 -17.00
C GLU A 85 -17.37 23.39 -16.40
N ASP A 86 -18.55 22.99 -16.88
CA ASP A 86 -19.21 21.77 -16.41
C ASP A 86 -18.32 20.51 -16.62
N ASN A 87 -17.56 20.48 -17.72
CA ASN A 87 -16.60 19.39 -17.99
C ASN A 87 -15.41 19.40 -17.02
N GLU A 88 -14.95 20.56 -16.55
CA GLU A 88 -13.85 20.65 -15.57
C GLU A 88 -14.33 20.28 -14.15
N TRP A 89 -15.57 20.64 -13.80
CA TRP A 89 -16.19 20.15 -12.58
C TRP A 89 -16.33 18.62 -12.62
N ARG A 90 -16.80 18.06 -13.74
CA ARG A 90 -16.85 16.62 -13.95
C ARG A 90 -15.46 15.98 -13.82
N ALA A 91 -14.44 16.59 -14.42
CA ALA A 91 -13.06 16.10 -14.36
C ALA A 91 -12.51 16.06 -12.92
N LEU A 92 -12.83 17.07 -12.09
CA LEU A 92 -12.49 17.06 -10.68
C LEU A 92 -13.15 15.89 -9.94
N LEU A 93 -14.45 15.67 -10.14
CA LEU A 93 -15.16 14.56 -9.50
C LEU A 93 -14.64 13.18 -9.94
N VAL A 94 -14.30 13.05 -11.22
CA VAL A 94 -13.66 11.84 -11.78
C VAL A 94 -12.30 11.62 -11.13
N TYR A 95 -11.45 12.66 -11.07
CA TYR A 95 -10.14 12.60 -10.42
C TYR A 95 -10.26 12.16 -8.97
N LEU A 96 -11.16 12.76 -8.20
CA LEU A 96 -11.35 12.42 -6.79
C LEU A 96 -11.89 11.01 -6.60
N SER A 97 -12.79 10.57 -7.47
CA SER A 97 -13.29 9.19 -7.44
C SER A 97 -12.20 8.18 -7.72
N ALA A 98 -11.36 8.46 -8.72
CA ALA A 98 -10.19 7.64 -9.02
C ALA A 98 -9.19 7.66 -7.85
N PHE A 99 -8.86 8.84 -7.32
CA PHE A 99 -7.95 9.01 -6.19
C PHE A 99 -8.40 8.20 -4.96
N LEU A 100 -9.66 8.34 -4.57
CA LEU A 100 -10.23 7.61 -3.42
C LEU A 100 -10.24 6.10 -3.65
N SER A 101 -10.62 5.66 -4.86
CA SER A 101 -10.70 4.23 -5.18
C SER A 101 -9.35 3.55 -5.33
N ASN A 102 -8.29 4.31 -5.65
CA ASN A 102 -6.92 3.81 -5.71
C ASN A 102 -6.14 4.04 -4.40
N MET A 103 -6.76 4.69 -3.41
CA MET A 103 -6.10 5.18 -2.19
C MET A 103 -4.80 5.95 -2.48
N GLY A 104 -4.82 6.79 -3.53
CA GLY A 104 -3.67 7.57 -3.96
C GLY A 104 -3.77 8.03 -5.42
N ASN A 105 -2.79 8.83 -5.86
CA ASN A 105 -2.74 9.43 -7.21
C ASN A 105 -2.00 8.58 -8.26
N TYR A 106 -1.91 7.27 -8.05
CA TYR A 106 -1.35 6.28 -8.99
C TYR A 106 -2.36 5.16 -9.20
N ARG A 107 -2.52 4.69 -10.43
CA ARG A 107 -3.44 3.60 -10.76
C ARG A 107 -2.96 2.32 -10.09
N SER A 108 -3.80 1.67 -9.29
CA SER A 108 -3.51 0.36 -8.68
C SER A 108 -3.32 -0.75 -9.72
N PHE A 109 -3.84 -0.54 -10.92
CA PHE A 109 -3.55 -1.37 -12.06
C PHE A 109 -2.71 -0.60 -13.09
N GLY A 110 -1.43 -0.96 -13.17
CA GLY A 110 -0.45 -0.37 -14.09
C GLY A 110 0.48 0.65 -13.44
N ASP A 111 0.29 0.99 -12.16
CA ASP A 111 1.17 1.82 -11.33
C ASP A 111 1.59 3.15 -11.95
N SER A 112 0.76 3.69 -12.85
CA SER A 112 1.00 4.96 -13.51
C SER A 112 0.32 6.12 -12.79
N LYS A 113 0.98 7.26 -12.74
CA LYS A 113 0.43 8.48 -12.14
C LYS A 113 -0.81 8.94 -12.90
N PHE A 114 -1.73 9.60 -12.20
CA PHE A 114 -2.79 10.36 -12.85
C PHE A 114 -3.00 11.72 -12.17
N ILE A 115 -3.36 12.71 -12.97
CA ILE A 115 -3.53 14.10 -12.55
C ILE A 115 -4.98 14.56 -12.82
N PRO A 116 -5.45 15.65 -12.19
CA PRO A 116 -6.73 16.24 -12.53
C PRO A 116 -6.73 16.80 -13.95
N ASP A 117 -7.76 16.51 -14.74
CA ASP A 117 -7.94 17.06 -16.10
C ASP A 117 -8.53 18.48 -16.07
N LEU A 118 -7.83 19.39 -15.39
CA LEU A 118 -8.13 20.82 -15.33
C LEU A 118 -6.87 21.64 -15.01
N SER A 119 -6.96 22.97 -15.17
CA SER A 119 -5.84 23.87 -14.89
C SER A 119 -5.50 23.93 -13.40
N ALA A 120 -4.21 23.81 -13.07
CA ALA A 120 -3.69 24.00 -11.70
C ALA A 120 -4.01 25.39 -11.12
N ASN A 121 -4.14 26.42 -11.96
CA ASN A 121 -4.51 27.78 -11.52
C ASN A 121 -6.00 27.86 -11.14
N LYS A 122 -6.87 27.17 -11.88
CA LYS A 122 -8.29 27.08 -11.53
C LYS A 122 -8.46 26.28 -10.23
N MET A 123 -7.74 25.15 -10.09
CA MET A 123 -7.73 24.39 -8.83
C MET A 123 -7.25 25.23 -7.64
N ASP A 124 -6.20 26.03 -7.81
CA ASP A 124 -5.69 26.94 -6.78
C ASP A 124 -6.76 27.96 -6.33
N ALA A 125 -7.44 28.59 -7.29
CA ALA A 125 -8.54 29.48 -6.99
C ALA A 125 -9.69 28.77 -6.26
N PHE A 126 -10.05 27.55 -6.69
CA PHE A 126 -11.08 26.75 -6.05
C PHE A 126 -10.74 26.41 -4.59
N VAL A 127 -9.53 25.90 -4.33
CA VAL A 127 -9.09 25.53 -2.99
C VAL A 127 -9.03 26.75 -2.08
N ARG A 128 -8.38 27.84 -2.51
CA ARG A 128 -8.15 29.03 -1.69
C ARG A 128 -9.41 29.82 -1.33
N ASN A 129 -10.47 29.69 -2.15
CA ASN A 129 -11.75 30.35 -1.89
C ASN A 129 -12.79 29.43 -1.24
N SER A 130 -12.42 28.20 -0.87
CA SER A 130 -13.31 27.31 -0.12
C SER A 130 -13.49 27.79 1.33
N THR A 131 -14.67 27.54 1.89
CA THR A 131 -14.98 27.80 3.30
C THR A 131 -13.99 27.09 4.22
N ALA A 132 -13.62 25.85 3.88
CA ALA A 132 -12.60 25.10 4.61
C ALA A 132 -11.29 25.87 4.71
N PHE A 133 -10.82 26.43 3.59
CA PHE A 133 -9.60 27.24 3.52
C PHE A 133 -9.73 28.53 4.33
N CYS A 134 -10.86 29.23 4.24
CA CYS A 134 -11.09 30.42 5.05
C CYS A 134 -11.08 30.12 6.55
N ASN A 135 -11.66 29.00 6.98
CA ASN A 135 -11.74 28.60 8.38
C ASN A 135 -10.42 28.05 8.95
N ASN A 136 -9.58 27.43 8.12
CA ASN A 136 -8.35 26.73 8.53
C ASN A 136 -7.14 27.18 7.71
N GLN A 137 -7.03 28.48 7.42
CA GLN A 137 -6.07 29.02 6.44
C GLN A 137 -4.63 28.54 6.63
N LYS A 138 -4.10 28.54 7.85
CA LYS A 138 -2.71 28.10 8.11
C LYS A 138 -2.48 26.62 7.75
N GLU A 139 -3.38 25.75 8.19
CA GLU A 139 -3.30 24.29 7.93
C GLU A 139 -3.43 24.02 6.43
N LEU A 140 -4.44 24.59 5.79
CA LEU A 140 -4.71 24.32 4.38
C LEU A 140 -3.75 25.04 3.42
N GLU A 141 -3.16 26.18 3.81
CA GLU A 141 -2.05 26.78 3.07
C GLU A 141 -0.82 25.88 3.08
N PHE A 142 -0.47 25.30 4.24
CA PHE A 142 0.62 24.34 4.36
C PHE A 142 0.36 23.11 3.48
N ILE A 143 -0.82 22.50 3.59
CA ILE A 143 -1.20 21.34 2.79
C ILE A 143 -1.12 21.68 1.30
N TRP A 144 -1.79 22.76 0.88
CA TRP A 144 -1.87 23.14 -0.54
C TRP A 144 -0.50 23.45 -1.15
N THR A 145 0.36 24.17 -0.44
CA THR A 145 1.73 24.48 -0.89
C THR A 145 2.56 23.23 -1.12
N ASN A 146 2.39 22.20 -0.28
CA ASN A 146 3.15 20.94 -0.38
C ASN A 146 2.59 19.95 -1.41
N VAL A 147 1.34 20.10 -1.87
CA VAL A 147 0.72 19.17 -2.84
C VAL A 147 0.52 19.74 -4.23
N LYS A 148 0.31 21.05 -4.39
CA LYS A 148 -0.11 21.66 -5.66
C LYS A 148 0.80 21.27 -6.83
N GLN A 149 2.11 21.38 -6.68
CA GLN A 149 3.04 21.05 -7.75
C GLN A 149 3.00 19.55 -8.08
N ARG A 150 3.11 18.69 -7.07
CA ARG A 150 3.15 17.23 -7.26
C ARG A 150 1.83 16.65 -7.80
N MET A 151 0.70 17.21 -7.40
CA MET A 151 -0.62 16.80 -7.89
C MET A 151 -0.79 16.94 -9.41
N PHE A 152 -0.12 17.93 -10.02
CA PHE A 152 -0.21 18.22 -11.46
C PHE A 152 1.07 17.89 -12.25
N SER A 153 2.13 17.45 -11.56
CA SER A 153 3.41 17.16 -12.19
C SER A 153 3.38 15.86 -13.00
N LEU A 154 3.96 15.92 -14.21
CA LEU A 154 4.24 14.78 -15.09
C LEU A 154 5.74 14.70 -15.40
N GLU A 155 6.58 15.07 -14.42
CA GLU A 155 8.01 14.86 -14.54
C GLU A 155 8.33 13.37 -14.71
N LYS A 156 9.35 13.06 -15.53
CA LYS A 156 9.65 11.68 -15.96
C LYS A 156 9.83 10.71 -14.78
N ASN A 157 10.37 11.22 -13.67
CA ASN A 157 10.66 10.52 -12.43
C ASN A 157 9.44 10.35 -11.48
N GLU A 158 8.25 10.71 -11.94
CA GLU A 158 6.99 10.59 -11.21
C GLU A 158 5.92 9.84 -12.02
N LEU A 159 6.20 9.38 -13.25
CA LEU A 159 5.17 8.80 -14.12
C LEU A 159 4.72 7.40 -13.68
N SER A 160 5.56 6.67 -12.95
CA SER A 160 5.26 5.34 -12.42
C SER A 160 5.93 5.04 -11.09
N LEU A 161 5.43 4.04 -10.35
CA LEU A 161 6.06 3.53 -9.13
C LEU A 161 7.27 2.62 -9.49
N ALA A 162 8.48 2.97 -9.05
CA ALA A 162 9.71 2.18 -9.26
C ALA A 162 10.86 2.63 -8.32
N PHE A 163 11.94 1.84 -8.23
CA PHE A 163 13.19 2.23 -7.57
C PHE A 163 13.95 3.36 -8.32
N ALA A 164 14.81 4.08 -7.60
CA ALA A 164 15.72 5.10 -8.15
C ALA A 164 16.92 4.44 -8.89
N PRO A 165 17.60 5.10 -9.87
CA PRO A 165 17.73 6.55 -10.07
C PRO A 165 16.64 7.18 -10.96
N GLU A 166 15.74 6.38 -11.54
CA GLU A 166 14.80 6.85 -12.56
C GLU A 166 13.53 7.50 -12.00
N ASN A 167 13.12 7.18 -10.76
CA ASN A 167 11.93 7.75 -10.12
C ASN A 167 12.18 8.10 -8.63
N LEU A 168 11.71 9.27 -8.16
CA LEU A 168 11.94 9.81 -6.79
C LEU A 168 10.87 9.38 -5.77
N VAL A 169 9.75 8.80 -6.24
CA VAL A 169 8.52 8.59 -5.47
C VAL A 169 8.67 7.45 -4.47
N PHE A 170 9.20 6.29 -4.88
CA PHE A 170 9.21 5.09 -4.05
C PHE A 170 10.27 5.12 -2.91
N ASN A 171 11.39 5.83 -3.11
CA ASN A 171 12.44 5.99 -2.09
C ASN A 171 11.95 6.66 -0.80
N SER A 172 10.95 7.53 -0.89
CA SER A 172 10.37 8.21 0.26
C SER A 172 9.33 7.36 1.02
N VAL A 173 8.65 6.45 0.31
CA VAL A 173 7.65 5.51 0.86
C VAL A 173 8.33 4.33 1.58
N LEU A 174 9.50 3.90 1.08
CA LEU A 174 10.28 2.76 1.58
C LEU A 174 10.73 2.82 3.04
N LYS A 175 10.67 3.99 3.70
CA LYS A 175 10.99 4.07 5.13
C LYS A 175 10.00 3.32 6.03
N SER A 176 8.83 2.91 5.52
CA SER A 176 7.67 2.59 6.36
C SER A 176 7.03 1.19 6.21
N CYS A 177 7.71 0.23 5.56
CA CYS A 177 7.13 -1.10 5.32
C CYS A 177 7.92 -2.23 6.02
N LEU A 178 7.19 -3.10 6.73
CA LEU A 178 7.70 -4.32 7.37
C LEU A 178 8.45 -5.21 6.36
N VAL A 179 9.73 -5.48 6.62
CA VAL A 179 10.55 -6.40 5.82
C VAL A 179 10.77 -7.71 6.60
N PRO A 180 10.45 -8.89 6.06
CA PRO A 180 10.62 -10.16 6.78
C PRO A 180 12.05 -10.72 6.87
N ASN A 181 13.11 -10.09 6.33
CA ASN A 181 14.43 -10.73 6.30
C ASN A 181 15.63 -9.78 6.42
N ARG A 182 16.59 -10.15 7.28
CA ARG A 182 17.87 -9.46 7.56
C ARG A 182 18.84 -9.39 6.38
N LEU A 183 18.65 -10.20 5.33
CA LEU A 183 19.62 -10.37 4.24
C LEU A 183 19.51 -9.32 3.12
N LEU A 184 18.35 -8.63 3.00
CA LEU A 184 18.00 -7.86 1.79
C LEU A 184 18.37 -6.37 1.84
N ASN A 185 18.53 -5.77 3.04
CA ASN A 185 19.10 -4.43 3.12
C ASN A 185 20.57 -4.39 2.62
N LEU A 186 21.24 -5.56 2.58
CA LEU A 186 22.55 -5.73 1.98
C LEU A 186 22.49 -5.54 0.44
N LEU A 187 21.44 -6.05 -0.22
CA LEU A 187 21.30 -5.99 -1.68
C LEU A 187 20.94 -4.58 -2.18
N SER A 188 20.05 -3.87 -1.47
CA SER A 188 19.71 -2.47 -1.81
C SER A 188 20.89 -1.50 -1.64
N LEU A 189 21.87 -1.83 -0.78
CA LEU A 189 23.10 -1.05 -0.61
C LEU A 189 24.18 -1.39 -1.63
N ILE A 190 24.22 -2.64 -2.11
CA ILE A 190 25.14 -3.09 -3.16
C ILE A 190 24.77 -2.45 -4.51
N GLU A 191 23.48 -2.33 -4.83
CA GLU A 191 23.02 -1.67 -6.07
C GLU A 191 23.19 -0.14 -6.06
N ALA A 192 23.24 0.48 -4.88
CA ALA A 192 23.49 1.93 -4.73
C ALA A 192 24.98 2.32 -4.86
N GLY A 193 25.87 1.38 -5.18
CA GLY A 193 27.30 1.65 -5.34
C GLY A 193 28.01 2.02 -4.03
N CYS A 194 27.40 1.75 -2.88
CA CYS A 194 28.04 2.00 -1.58
C CYS A 194 29.04 0.89 -1.26
N CYS A 195 30.30 1.11 -1.64
CA CYS A 195 31.46 0.39 -1.11
C CYS A 195 31.71 0.74 0.38
N ALA A 196 30.71 0.56 1.25
CA ALA A 196 30.90 0.60 2.70
C ALA A 196 31.08 -0.85 3.16
N THR A 197 32.28 -1.19 3.60
CA THR A 197 32.67 -2.56 4.00
C THR A 197 32.01 -3.07 5.28
N ASP A 198 31.04 -2.35 5.87
CA ASP A 198 30.22 -2.85 6.99
C ASP A 198 28.92 -2.02 7.17
N PRO A 199 27.76 -2.43 6.61
CA PRO A 199 26.51 -1.68 6.76
C PRO A 199 25.90 -1.88 8.17
N LYS A 200 25.62 -0.77 8.87
CA LYS A 200 24.87 -0.79 10.15
C LYS A 200 23.36 -0.83 9.87
N PHE A 201 22.64 -1.77 10.50
CA PHE A 201 21.19 -1.90 10.40
C PHE A 201 20.50 -1.55 11.72
N VAL A 202 19.46 -0.72 11.66
CA VAL A 202 18.56 -0.44 12.79
C VAL A 202 17.18 -0.98 12.44
N LEU A 203 16.66 -1.87 13.29
CA LEU A 203 15.29 -2.38 13.16
C LEU A 203 14.38 -1.59 14.10
N THR A 204 13.41 -0.87 13.54
CA THR A 204 12.40 -0.10 14.27
C THR A 204 11.01 -0.70 14.06
N ARG A 205 10.03 -0.18 14.80
CA ARG A 205 8.60 -0.47 14.67
C ARG A 205 7.79 0.78 15.01
N GLY A 206 6.50 0.77 14.73
CA GLY A 206 5.59 1.87 15.09
C GLY A 206 5.01 2.63 13.89
N ASP A 207 5.41 2.27 12.67
CA ASP A 207 4.82 2.81 11.45
C ASP A 207 3.30 2.64 11.46
N TYR A 208 2.63 3.73 11.08
CA TYR A 208 1.17 3.83 11.02
C TYR A 208 0.43 3.52 12.32
N SER A 209 1.11 3.50 13.47
CA SER A 209 0.52 3.13 14.76
C SER A 209 -0.77 3.89 15.12
N PRO A 210 -0.97 5.20 14.80
CA PRO A 210 -2.24 5.86 15.06
C PRO A 210 -3.41 5.28 14.25
N LEU A 211 -3.16 4.92 12.99
CA LEU A 211 -4.18 4.35 12.09
C LEU A 211 -4.51 2.92 12.49
N LEU A 212 -3.47 2.10 12.74
CA LEU A 212 -3.62 0.72 13.17
C LEU A 212 -4.29 0.61 14.55
N LYS A 213 -4.13 1.61 15.42
CA LYS A 213 -4.87 1.69 16.69
C LYS A 213 -6.38 1.87 16.48
N ILE A 214 -6.80 2.65 15.48
CA ILE A 214 -8.22 2.81 15.14
C ILE A 214 -8.76 1.52 14.54
N ALA A 215 -8.04 0.88 13.62
CA ALA A 215 -8.41 -0.44 13.09
C ALA A 215 -8.59 -1.46 14.24
N ASN A 216 -7.63 -1.53 15.16
CA ASN A 216 -7.71 -2.38 16.36
C ASN A 216 -8.90 -2.09 17.28
N LYS A 217 -9.28 -0.81 17.45
CA LYS A 217 -10.49 -0.43 18.21
C LYS A 217 -11.72 -1.11 17.62
N TYR A 218 -11.85 -1.16 16.30
CA TYR A 218 -12.99 -1.76 15.63
C TYR A 218 -12.89 -3.29 15.56
N LEU A 219 -11.69 -3.86 15.39
CA LEU A 219 -11.50 -5.31 15.55
C LEU A 219 -11.89 -5.81 16.93
N LEU A 220 -11.55 -5.06 17.99
CA LEU A 220 -11.92 -5.43 19.35
C LEU A 220 -13.44 -5.46 19.53
N LYS A 221 -14.17 -4.50 18.95
CA LYS A 221 -15.64 -4.51 18.92
C LYS A 221 -16.19 -5.67 18.09
N ALA A 222 -15.62 -5.94 16.91
CA ALA A 222 -16.03 -7.07 16.09
C ALA A 222 -15.86 -8.41 16.83
N LYS A 223 -14.78 -8.57 17.61
CA LYS A 223 -14.53 -9.77 18.41
C LYS A 223 -15.67 -10.12 19.37
N GLU A 224 -16.41 -9.14 19.88
CA GLU A 224 -17.57 -9.35 20.77
C GLU A 224 -18.73 -10.09 20.07
N PHE A 225 -18.77 -10.05 18.74
CA PHE A 225 -19.80 -10.67 17.89
C PHE A 225 -19.25 -11.83 17.06
N ALA A 226 -18.05 -12.32 17.36
CA ALA A 226 -17.49 -13.50 16.70
C ALA A 226 -18.39 -14.72 16.97
N ARG A 227 -18.71 -15.48 15.92
CA ARG A 227 -19.64 -16.63 15.98
C ARG A 227 -19.07 -17.80 16.76
N ASN A 228 -17.75 -17.95 16.75
CA ASN A 228 -17.05 -19.06 17.36
C ASN A 228 -15.65 -18.66 17.87
N GLU A 229 -15.05 -19.55 18.66
CA GLU A 229 -13.72 -19.34 19.24
C GLU A 229 -12.63 -19.20 18.17
N THR A 230 -12.79 -19.81 17.00
CA THR A 230 -11.81 -19.74 15.90
C THR A 230 -11.77 -18.33 15.29
N GLU A 231 -12.93 -17.73 15.02
CA GLU A 231 -13.04 -16.32 14.59
C GLU A 231 -12.50 -15.36 15.66
N SER A 232 -12.84 -15.60 16.93
CA SER A 232 -12.34 -14.78 18.05
C SER A 232 -10.81 -14.83 18.18
N GLN A 233 -10.21 -16.01 18.03
CA GLN A 233 -8.76 -16.21 18.05
C GLN A 233 -8.06 -15.61 16.82
N MET A 234 -8.66 -15.74 15.64
CA MET A 234 -8.19 -15.06 14.43
C MET A 234 -8.09 -13.55 14.65
N ILE A 235 -9.18 -12.92 15.10
CA ILE A 235 -9.22 -11.48 15.36
C ILE A 235 -8.18 -11.08 16.43
N ASP A 236 -8.05 -11.86 17.49
CA ASP A 236 -7.07 -11.61 18.55
C ASP A 236 -5.63 -11.59 18.01
N GLN A 237 -5.31 -12.53 17.10
CA GLN A 237 -4.00 -12.57 16.46
C GLN A 237 -3.77 -11.39 15.51
N PHE A 238 -4.78 -10.96 14.74
CA PHE A 238 -4.68 -9.74 13.91
C PHE A 238 -4.47 -8.48 14.76
N ILE A 239 -5.19 -8.35 15.89
CA ILE A 239 -4.96 -7.24 16.84
C ILE A 239 -3.52 -7.24 17.34
N ARG A 240 -3.01 -8.39 17.80
CA ARG A 240 -1.63 -8.52 18.30
C ARG A 240 -0.61 -8.24 17.20
N HIS A 241 -0.87 -8.65 15.97
CA HIS A 241 -0.03 -8.33 14.82
C HIS A 241 0.09 -6.81 14.65
N PHE A 242 -1.03 -6.09 14.58
CA PHE A 242 -1.03 -4.63 14.41
C PHE A 242 -0.46 -3.86 15.59
N GLN A 243 -0.49 -4.42 16.81
CA GLN A 243 0.15 -3.81 17.99
C GLN A 243 1.66 -4.01 18.04
N SER A 244 2.15 -5.18 17.59
CA SER A 244 3.54 -5.59 17.80
C SER A 244 4.43 -5.48 16.57
N GLY A 245 3.85 -5.51 15.37
CA GLY A 245 4.55 -5.69 14.10
C GLY A 245 5.04 -7.13 13.86
N ASP A 246 4.66 -8.10 14.70
CA ASP A 246 5.14 -9.49 14.58
C ASP A 246 4.32 -10.26 13.52
N LEU A 247 4.97 -10.61 12.42
CA LEU A 247 4.37 -11.37 11.32
C LEU A 247 3.89 -12.77 11.74
N ARG A 248 4.51 -13.38 12.76
CA ARG A 248 4.08 -14.69 13.26
C ARG A 248 2.65 -14.66 13.79
N ARG A 249 2.25 -13.52 14.36
CA ARG A 249 0.86 -13.31 14.82
C ARG A 249 -0.10 -13.32 13.65
N HIS A 250 0.22 -12.63 12.55
CA HIS A 250 -0.63 -12.67 11.36
C HIS A 250 -0.75 -14.08 10.80
N LYS A 251 0.37 -14.82 10.69
CA LYS A 251 0.39 -16.24 10.30
C LYS A 251 -0.50 -17.10 11.20
N ASP A 252 -0.42 -16.95 12.52
CA ASP A 252 -1.27 -17.68 13.46
C ASP A 252 -2.75 -17.31 13.26
N GLY A 253 -3.06 -16.03 13.02
CA GLY A 253 -4.40 -15.58 12.64
C GLY A 253 -4.89 -16.24 11.35
N SER A 254 -4.06 -16.31 10.31
CA SER A 254 -4.37 -16.99 9.05
C SER A 254 -4.63 -18.49 9.24
N ARG A 255 -3.93 -19.16 10.17
CA ARG A 255 -4.21 -20.57 10.51
C ARG A 255 -5.60 -20.75 11.10
N PHE A 256 -5.99 -19.88 12.02
CA PHE A 256 -7.36 -19.88 12.56
C PHE A 256 -8.37 -19.61 11.44
N TRP A 257 -8.11 -18.61 10.61
CA TRP A 257 -8.98 -18.27 9.49
C TRP A 257 -9.21 -19.43 8.50
N ILE A 258 -8.17 -20.18 8.12
CA ILE A 258 -8.30 -21.36 7.24
C ILE A 258 -9.16 -22.45 7.89
N ARG A 259 -9.06 -22.61 9.21
CA ARG A 259 -9.83 -23.60 9.98
C ARG A 259 -11.29 -23.22 10.13
N ASP A 260 -11.61 -21.93 10.09
CA ASP A 260 -12.98 -21.44 10.10
C ASP A 260 -13.63 -21.69 8.72
N LYS A 261 -14.37 -22.79 8.61
CA LYS A 261 -15.01 -23.22 7.37
C LYS A 261 -16.41 -22.62 7.25
N LYS A 262 -16.73 -22.11 6.06
CA LYS A 262 -18.07 -21.59 5.70
C LYS A 262 -18.62 -20.56 6.69
N PRO A 263 -17.90 -19.46 6.99
CA PRO A 263 -18.49 -18.34 7.69
C PRO A 263 -19.60 -17.69 6.86
N ILE A 264 -20.60 -17.15 7.55
CA ILE A 264 -21.65 -16.32 6.94
C ILE A 264 -21.06 -14.95 6.60
N VAL A 265 -20.27 -14.38 7.51
CA VAL A 265 -19.48 -13.16 7.28
C VAL A 265 -18.01 -13.56 7.21
N GLU A 266 -17.47 -13.61 5.99
CA GLU A 266 -16.06 -13.91 5.76
C GLU A 266 -15.23 -12.62 5.82
N THR A 267 -14.02 -12.70 6.36
CA THR A 267 -13.13 -11.53 6.47
C THR A 267 -11.67 -11.91 6.50
N TYR A 268 -10.84 -11.04 5.93
CA TYR A 268 -9.38 -11.13 6.02
C TYR A 268 -8.78 -9.74 5.95
N MET A 269 -7.72 -9.46 6.71
CA MET A 269 -7.09 -8.15 6.69
C MET A 269 -5.61 -8.19 7.10
N GLY A 270 -4.83 -7.24 6.61
CA GLY A 270 -3.42 -7.07 6.96
C GLY A 270 -2.62 -6.50 5.80
N PHE A 271 -1.32 -6.76 5.81
CA PHE A 271 -0.42 -6.48 4.69
C PHE A 271 -0.33 -7.76 3.84
N ILE A 272 -1.10 -7.85 2.76
CA ILE A 272 -1.39 -9.13 2.09
C ILE A 272 -0.68 -9.28 0.73
N GLU A 273 -0.92 -8.36 -0.20
CA GLU A 273 -0.44 -8.45 -1.59
C GLU A 273 0.82 -7.60 -1.82
N ASN A 274 1.82 -8.18 -2.47
CA ASN A 274 3.14 -7.56 -2.72
C ASN A 274 3.30 -6.94 -4.12
N LEU A 275 2.19 -6.81 -4.87
CA LEU A 275 2.19 -6.46 -6.29
C LEU A 275 2.75 -5.06 -6.60
N ARG A 276 2.59 -4.11 -5.66
CA ARG A 276 2.97 -2.70 -5.85
C ARG A 276 4.34 -2.34 -5.28
N ASP A 277 5.00 -3.27 -4.59
CA ASP A 277 6.40 -3.10 -4.21
C ASP A 277 7.26 -3.42 -5.44
N PRO A 278 8.11 -2.49 -5.93
CA PRO A 278 9.02 -2.77 -7.03
C PRO A 278 9.99 -3.93 -6.76
N ALA A 279 10.25 -4.27 -5.49
CA ALA A 279 11.00 -5.47 -5.12
C ALA A 279 10.13 -6.73 -5.01
N GLY A 280 8.80 -6.62 -4.99
CA GLY A 280 7.87 -7.73 -4.83
C GLY A 280 7.95 -8.42 -3.47
N MET A 281 8.38 -7.74 -2.40
CA MET A 281 8.61 -8.38 -1.09
C MET A 281 7.78 -7.77 0.05
N ARG A 282 7.39 -6.50 -0.08
CA ARG A 282 6.55 -5.78 0.89
C ARG A 282 5.11 -5.81 0.42
N ALA A 283 4.19 -5.94 1.36
CA ALA A 283 2.77 -6.00 1.04
C ALA A 283 2.04 -4.69 1.31
N GLU A 284 1.10 -4.35 0.43
CA GLU A 284 0.13 -3.28 0.64
C GLU A 284 -0.90 -3.71 1.69
N PHE A 285 -1.39 -2.75 2.49
CA PHE A 285 -2.51 -3.01 3.39
C PHE A 285 -3.79 -3.25 2.60
N GLU A 286 -4.56 -4.28 2.96
CA GLU A 286 -5.93 -4.46 2.53
C GLU A 286 -6.80 -4.99 3.67
N GLY A 287 -8.07 -4.60 3.65
CA GLY A 287 -9.08 -5.08 4.58
C GLY A 287 -10.30 -5.52 3.80
N ILE A 288 -10.68 -6.79 4.00
CA ILE A 288 -11.73 -7.41 3.23
C ILE A 288 -12.80 -7.97 4.15
N GLN A 289 -14.06 -7.63 3.89
CA GLN A 289 -15.23 -8.15 4.56
C GLN A 289 -16.35 -8.43 3.55
N PHE A 290 -16.88 -9.65 3.64
CA PHE A 290 -17.89 -10.16 2.75
C PHE A 290 -19.17 -10.51 3.52
N SER A 291 -20.33 -10.37 2.89
CA SER A 291 -21.60 -10.87 3.41
C SER A 291 -22.06 -12.12 2.65
N ALA A 292 -22.81 -13.00 3.31
CA ALA A 292 -23.07 -14.37 2.86
C ALA A 292 -23.69 -14.52 1.45
N GLN A 293 -22.93 -15.21 0.61
CA GLN A 293 -23.22 -16.49 -0.08
C GLN A 293 -24.55 -16.63 -0.86
N LYS A 294 -24.45 -16.55 -2.19
CA LYS A 294 -25.51 -17.00 -3.12
C LYS A 294 -25.28 -18.39 -3.74
N LEU A 295 -24.07 -18.95 -3.68
CA LEU A 295 -23.82 -20.31 -4.19
C LEU A 295 -22.91 -21.13 -3.27
N VAL A 296 -23.50 -22.12 -2.62
CA VAL A 296 -22.76 -23.26 -2.07
C VAL A 296 -22.38 -24.11 -3.28
N LEU A 297 -21.13 -23.95 -3.76
CA LEU A 297 -20.50 -25.04 -4.50
C LEU A 297 -20.49 -26.24 -3.56
N LYS A 298 -21.43 -27.17 -3.78
CA LYS A 298 -21.34 -28.49 -3.19
C LYS A 298 -19.97 -28.98 -3.57
N SER A 299 -19.14 -29.20 -2.56
CA SER A 299 -17.76 -29.66 -2.71
C SER A 299 -17.65 -30.62 -3.90
N LEU A 300 -16.63 -30.45 -4.74
CA LEU A 300 -16.21 -31.43 -5.74
C LEU A 300 -15.75 -32.78 -5.11
N ARG A 301 -16.16 -33.07 -3.86
CA ARG A 301 -15.96 -34.32 -3.13
C ARG A 301 -16.40 -35.50 -3.98
N GLY A 302 -15.42 -36.36 -4.24
CA GLY A 302 -15.66 -37.68 -4.81
C GLY A 302 -15.15 -37.87 -6.24
N ARG A 303 -14.53 -36.86 -6.87
CA ARG A 303 -13.84 -37.11 -8.14
C ARG A 303 -12.44 -37.61 -7.91
N LYS A 304 -12.28 -38.91 -8.16
CA LYS A 304 -10.99 -39.53 -8.42
C LYS A 304 -10.36 -38.87 -9.64
N ASP A 305 -9.10 -38.50 -9.48
CA ASP A 305 -8.19 -37.93 -10.46
C ASP A 305 -8.24 -38.71 -11.79
N GLY A 306 -8.09 -37.99 -12.91
CA GLY A 306 -8.01 -38.62 -14.25
C GLY A 306 -8.79 -37.96 -15.39
N LYS A 307 -9.29 -36.72 -15.21
CA LYS A 307 -9.89 -35.95 -16.33
C LYS A 307 -8.93 -34.97 -16.99
N LEU A 308 -7.88 -34.54 -16.28
CA LEU A 308 -6.86 -33.67 -16.83
C LEU A 308 -5.97 -34.46 -17.80
N PRO A 309 -5.37 -33.82 -18.81
CA PRO A 309 -4.73 -34.51 -19.93
C PRO A 309 -3.35 -35.11 -19.59
N TRP A 310 -2.90 -35.06 -18.33
CA TRP A 310 -1.62 -35.62 -17.89
C TRP A 310 -1.78 -36.93 -17.10
N PRO A 311 -0.74 -37.79 -17.09
CA PRO A 311 -0.74 -39.03 -16.32
C PRO A 311 -0.83 -38.80 -14.80
N LYS A 312 -1.29 -39.81 -14.08
CA LYS A 312 -1.46 -39.75 -12.61
C LYS A 312 -0.15 -39.46 -11.87
N GLU A 313 0.98 -39.89 -12.42
CA GLU A 313 2.31 -39.67 -11.86
C GLU A 313 2.70 -38.18 -11.81
N PHE A 314 2.05 -37.36 -12.64
CA PHE A 314 2.20 -35.90 -12.70
C PHE A 314 1.11 -35.17 -11.90
N GLU A 315 0.30 -35.89 -11.13
CA GLU A 315 -0.73 -35.36 -10.24
C GLU A 315 -0.33 -35.51 -8.77
N LYS A 316 -0.84 -34.65 -7.90
CA LYS A 316 -0.53 -34.69 -6.45
C LYS A 316 -1.01 -36.01 -5.84
N ASP A 317 -0.23 -36.58 -4.91
CA ASP A 317 -0.57 -37.88 -4.28
C ASP A 317 -1.82 -37.79 -3.39
N CYS A 318 -2.09 -36.61 -2.83
CA CYS A 318 -3.26 -36.31 -2.02
C CYS A 318 -3.83 -34.96 -2.46
N PHE A 319 -5.09 -34.97 -2.91
CA PHE A 319 -5.83 -33.74 -3.15
C PHE A 319 -6.28 -33.14 -1.81
N LEU A 320 -5.64 -32.04 -1.40
CA LEU A 320 -6.12 -31.23 -0.29
C LEU A 320 -7.32 -30.43 -0.79
N GLU A 321 -8.52 -30.75 -0.27
CA GLU A 321 -9.78 -30.11 -0.65
C GLU A 321 -9.72 -28.59 -0.40
N PRO A 322 -9.65 -27.75 -1.45
CA PRO A 322 -9.65 -26.31 -1.23
C PRO A 322 -11.06 -25.85 -0.88
N ASP A 323 -11.17 -24.87 0.02
CA ASP A 323 -12.45 -24.21 0.32
C ASP A 323 -12.68 -23.15 -0.76
N PHE A 324 -13.65 -23.36 -1.64
CA PHE A 324 -14.04 -22.38 -2.66
C PHE A 324 -15.41 -21.79 -2.33
N THR A 325 -15.49 -20.46 -2.27
CA THR A 325 -16.75 -19.76 -1.98
C THR A 325 -16.94 -18.57 -2.93
N SER A 326 -18.13 -18.44 -3.53
CA SER A 326 -18.56 -17.19 -4.18
C SER A 326 -19.22 -16.29 -3.15
N LEU A 327 -18.74 -15.05 -3.03
CA LEU A 327 -19.13 -14.07 -2.02
C LEU A 327 -19.52 -12.74 -2.66
N ASP A 328 -20.50 -12.08 -2.04
CA ASP A 328 -20.83 -10.69 -2.32
C ASP A 328 -20.06 -9.78 -1.38
N VAL A 329 -19.23 -8.93 -1.96
CA VAL A 329 -18.40 -7.95 -1.27
C VAL A 329 -19.30 -6.87 -0.68
N LEU A 330 -19.29 -6.76 0.66
CA LEU A 330 -19.85 -5.60 1.34
C LEU A 330 -18.78 -4.51 1.53
N THR A 331 -17.55 -4.90 1.84
CA THR A 331 -16.41 -3.98 1.98
C THR A 331 -15.12 -4.61 1.47
N PHE A 332 -14.47 -3.93 0.54
CA PHE A 332 -13.08 -4.16 0.15
C PHE A 332 -12.35 -2.82 0.25
N ALA A 333 -11.51 -2.65 1.26
CA ALA A 333 -10.78 -1.43 1.53
C ALA A 333 -9.30 -1.62 1.18
N GLY A 334 -8.80 -0.83 0.23
CA GLY A 334 -7.45 -0.94 -0.33
C GLY A 334 -7.34 -0.14 -1.63
N SER A 335 -6.33 -0.41 -2.44
CA SER A 335 -6.08 0.30 -3.71
C SER A 335 -6.91 -0.23 -4.90
N GLY A 336 -7.58 -1.38 -4.76
CA GLY A 336 -8.40 -1.95 -5.83
C GLY A 336 -9.25 -3.12 -5.35
N ILE A 337 -10.29 -3.48 -6.13
CA ILE A 337 -11.16 -4.62 -5.84
C ILE A 337 -10.87 -5.70 -6.91
N PRO A 338 -10.35 -6.89 -6.52
CA PRO A 338 -10.12 -7.99 -7.46
C PRO A 338 -11.43 -8.69 -7.83
N TYR A 339 -11.37 -9.68 -8.72
CA TYR A 339 -12.52 -10.55 -9.05
C TYR A 339 -12.51 -11.87 -8.27
N GLY A 340 -11.36 -12.24 -7.73
CA GLY A 340 -11.17 -13.39 -6.87
C GLY A 340 -9.88 -13.24 -6.07
N ILE A 341 -9.76 -14.00 -5.00
CA ILE A 341 -8.59 -14.03 -4.12
C ILE A 341 -8.26 -15.47 -3.74
N ASN A 342 -6.97 -15.73 -3.54
CA ASN A 342 -6.44 -17.03 -3.19
C ASN A 342 -5.42 -16.88 -2.05
N ILE A 343 -5.87 -16.99 -0.81
CA ILE A 343 -5.13 -16.58 0.39
C ILE A 343 -5.16 -17.65 1.49
N PRO A 344 -4.23 -17.62 2.47
CA PRO A 344 -3.14 -16.65 2.64
C PRO A 344 -1.99 -16.84 1.65
N ASN A 345 -1.15 -15.80 1.51
CA ASN A 345 0.06 -15.82 0.67
C ASN A 345 1.27 -16.48 1.34
N TYR A 346 1.07 -17.12 2.51
CA TYR A 346 2.12 -17.85 3.23
C TYR A 346 2.26 -19.28 2.70
N LEU A 347 3.29 -19.51 1.88
CA LEU A 347 3.52 -20.79 1.20
C LEU A 347 3.53 -21.98 2.17
N GLU A 348 4.15 -21.85 3.33
CA GLU A 348 4.21 -22.91 4.33
C GLU A 348 2.84 -23.27 4.90
N ILE A 349 1.91 -22.31 4.98
CA ILE A 349 0.54 -22.55 5.43
C ILE A 349 -0.25 -23.20 4.31
N ARG A 350 -0.13 -22.69 3.07
CA ARG A 350 -0.80 -23.25 1.88
C ARG A 350 -0.45 -24.74 1.68
N GLN A 351 0.82 -25.09 1.87
CA GLN A 351 1.32 -26.45 1.69
C GLN A 351 0.90 -27.41 2.81
N ASN A 352 0.93 -26.97 4.08
CA ASN A 352 0.78 -27.88 5.23
C ASN A 352 -0.61 -27.84 5.88
N GLU A 353 -1.34 -26.73 5.76
CA GLU A 353 -2.60 -26.50 6.48
C GLU A 353 -3.78 -26.18 5.52
N GLY A 354 -3.51 -25.53 4.39
CA GLY A 354 -4.47 -25.23 3.34
C GLY A 354 -4.61 -23.73 3.04
N PHE A 355 -5.60 -23.39 2.24
CA PHE A 355 -5.91 -22.03 1.78
C PHE A 355 -7.41 -21.93 1.45
N LYS A 356 -7.92 -20.71 1.26
CA LYS A 356 -9.28 -20.48 0.73
C LYS A 356 -9.20 -19.74 -0.59
N ASN A 357 -10.09 -20.13 -1.49
CA ASN A 357 -10.32 -19.48 -2.78
C ASN A 357 -11.67 -18.78 -2.71
N VAL A 358 -11.70 -17.50 -3.06
CA VAL A 358 -12.93 -16.72 -3.01
C VAL A 358 -13.15 -16.05 -4.36
N SER A 359 -14.34 -16.22 -4.92
CA SER A 359 -14.80 -15.46 -6.09
C SER A 359 -15.70 -14.32 -5.62
N LEU A 360 -15.50 -13.12 -6.19
CA LEU A 360 -16.21 -11.90 -5.80
C LEU A 360 -17.33 -11.61 -6.80
N GLY A 361 -18.48 -12.28 -6.62
CA GLY A 361 -19.56 -12.35 -7.60
C GLY A 361 -20.14 -11.00 -7.99
N ASN A 362 -20.45 -10.14 -7.01
CA ASN A 362 -20.93 -8.79 -7.27
C ASN A 362 -19.88 -7.86 -7.89
N ALA A 363 -18.59 -8.04 -7.62
CA ALA A 363 -17.51 -7.28 -8.26
C ALA A 363 -17.37 -7.64 -9.74
N ILE A 364 -17.42 -8.94 -10.05
CA ILE A 364 -17.46 -9.45 -11.44
C ILE A 364 -18.68 -8.90 -12.17
N THR A 365 -19.86 -8.98 -11.55
CA THR A 365 -21.12 -8.47 -12.10
C THR A 365 -21.02 -6.97 -12.41
N ALA A 366 -20.53 -6.17 -11.46
CA ALA A 366 -20.38 -4.73 -11.62
C ALA A 366 -19.35 -4.38 -12.71
N ALA A 367 -18.24 -5.12 -12.80
CA ALA A 367 -17.22 -4.91 -13.82
C ALA A 367 -17.73 -5.20 -15.24
N LEU A 368 -18.55 -6.23 -15.42
CA LEU A 368 -18.85 -6.82 -16.72
C LEU A 368 -20.22 -6.48 -17.28
N SER A 369 -21.00 -5.68 -16.57
CA SER A 369 -22.32 -5.16 -16.95
C SER A 369 -22.29 -4.15 -18.12
N ASP A 370 -21.36 -4.29 -19.07
CA ASP A 370 -21.32 -3.42 -20.24
C ASP A 370 -22.56 -3.62 -21.11
N PRO A 371 -23.28 -2.56 -21.49
CA PRO A 371 -24.47 -2.69 -22.35
C PRO A 371 -24.13 -3.19 -23.76
N LYS A 372 -22.84 -3.16 -24.14
CA LYS A 372 -22.33 -3.79 -25.35
C LYS A 372 -20.82 -4.08 -25.24
N PRO A 373 -20.38 -5.34 -25.19
CA PRO A 373 -18.96 -5.70 -25.24
C PRO A 373 -18.30 -5.31 -26.57
N ASN A 374 -17.02 -4.94 -26.55
CA ASN A 374 -16.27 -4.63 -27.78
C ASN A 374 -16.09 -5.88 -28.65
N PHE A 375 -16.08 -5.69 -29.98
CA PHE A 375 -15.67 -6.69 -30.96
C PHE A 375 -16.56 -7.93 -31.12
N LEU A 376 -17.70 -8.01 -30.43
CA LEU A 376 -18.63 -9.13 -30.57
C LEU A 376 -19.78 -8.80 -31.52
N SER A 377 -20.28 -9.82 -32.21
CA SER A 377 -21.52 -9.74 -32.97
C SER A 377 -22.69 -9.36 -32.04
N ALA A 378 -23.79 -8.83 -32.58
CA ALA A 378 -24.95 -8.46 -31.78
C ALA A 378 -25.59 -9.66 -31.05
N ASP A 379 -25.51 -10.86 -31.64
CA ASP A 379 -26.07 -12.07 -31.03
C ASP A 379 -25.15 -12.61 -29.93
N ASP A 380 -23.83 -12.60 -30.17
CA ASP A 380 -22.85 -12.98 -29.16
C ASP A 380 -22.79 -12.00 -27.98
N ALA A 381 -22.96 -10.70 -28.25
CA ALA A 381 -23.07 -9.67 -27.23
C ALA A 381 -24.27 -9.92 -26.30
N LYS A 382 -25.46 -10.22 -26.85
CA LYS A 382 -26.64 -10.57 -26.06
C LYS A 382 -26.47 -11.83 -25.25
N LEU A 383 -25.83 -12.84 -25.84
CA LEU A 383 -25.57 -14.10 -25.13
C LEU A 383 -24.57 -13.90 -24.00
N THR A 384 -23.53 -13.11 -24.24
CA THR A 384 -22.52 -12.72 -23.25
C THR A 384 -23.15 -11.92 -22.12
N GLU A 385 -23.97 -10.90 -22.41
CA GLU A 385 -24.70 -10.13 -21.40
C GLU A 385 -25.49 -11.04 -20.43
N LYS A 386 -26.10 -12.10 -20.97
CA LYS A 386 -26.91 -13.03 -20.17
C LYS A 386 -26.09 -14.01 -19.34
N TYR A 387 -25.02 -14.58 -19.88
CA TYR A 387 -24.32 -15.73 -19.27
C TYR A 387 -22.87 -15.46 -18.85
N ILE A 388 -22.34 -14.24 -19.01
CA ILE A 388 -20.94 -13.95 -18.68
C ILE A 388 -20.62 -14.22 -17.22
N ILE A 389 -21.53 -13.88 -16.30
CA ILE A 389 -21.35 -14.10 -14.86
C ILE A 389 -21.27 -15.61 -14.57
N ASP A 390 -22.28 -16.37 -14.99
CA ASP A 390 -22.32 -17.83 -14.85
C ASP A 390 -21.07 -18.51 -15.46
N SER A 391 -20.64 -18.05 -16.64
CA SER A 391 -19.46 -18.58 -17.33
C SER A 391 -18.18 -18.31 -16.57
N LEU A 392 -18.05 -17.13 -15.95
CA LEU A 392 -16.88 -16.77 -15.17
C LEU A 392 -16.87 -17.43 -13.80
N GLU A 393 -18.02 -17.66 -13.17
CA GLU A 393 -18.08 -18.46 -11.94
C GLU A 393 -17.56 -19.89 -12.20
N VAL A 394 -17.95 -20.50 -13.32
CA VAL A 394 -17.39 -21.79 -13.74
C VAL A 394 -15.89 -21.68 -13.99
N GLN A 395 -15.45 -20.68 -14.76
CA GLN A 395 -14.04 -20.50 -15.11
C GLN A 395 -13.17 -20.27 -13.87
N ILE A 396 -13.52 -19.32 -13.01
CA ILE A 396 -12.80 -18.98 -11.78
C ILE A 396 -12.82 -20.16 -10.81
N GLY A 397 -13.98 -20.81 -10.64
CA GLY A 397 -14.09 -22.00 -9.80
C GLY A 397 -13.14 -23.12 -10.23
N LEU A 398 -13.03 -23.36 -11.53
CA LEU A 398 -12.12 -24.38 -12.07
C LEU A 398 -10.65 -23.93 -12.06
N HIS A 399 -10.39 -22.67 -12.39
CA HIS A 399 -9.06 -22.06 -12.40
C HIS A 399 -8.41 -22.11 -11.01
N GLU A 400 -9.11 -21.64 -9.98
CA GLU A 400 -8.59 -21.61 -8.61
C GLU A 400 -8.47 -23.00 -8.00
N LEU A 401 -9.50 -23.83 -8.17
CA LEU A 401 -9.60 -25.11 -7.47
C LEU A 401 -8.81 -26.23 -8.16
N LEU A 402 -8.98 -26.35 -9.47
CA LEU A 402 -8.44 -27.46 -10.25
C LEU A 402 -7.30 -27.01 -11.17
N GLY A 403 -7.18 -25.73 -11.48
CA GLY A 403 -5.98 -25.15 -12.09
C GLY A 403 -4.85 -25.18 -11.08
N HIS A 404 -4.73 -24.15 -10.23
CA HIS A 404 -3.66 -24.04 -9.23
C HIS A 404 -3.61 -25.21 -8.22
N GLY A 405 -4.77 -25.82 -7.93
CA GLY A 405 -4.85 -26.96 -7.01
C GLY A 405 -4.29 -28.29 -7.55
N SER A 406 -4.14 -28.45 -8.86
CA SER A 406 -3.64 -29.69 -9.51
C SER A 406 -2.17 -29.63 -9.88
N GLY A 407 -1.62 -30.78 -10.27
CA GLY A 407 -0.28 -30.92 -10.81
C GLY A 407 0.79 -31.10 -9.74
N LYS A 408 1.75 -31.98 -10.00
CA LYS A 408 2.82 -32.35 -9.07
C LYS A 408 4.18 -31.90 -9.58
N GLN A 409 4.94 -31.23 -8.72
CA GLN A 409 6.37 -31.00 -8.95
C GLN A 409 7.14 -32.27 -8.57
N LEU A 410 7.91 -32.82 -9.52
CA LEU A 410 8.81 -33.95 -9.26
C LEU A 410 10.08 -33.40 -8.64
N GLN A 411 10.44 -33.87 -7.45
CA GLN A 411 11.54 -33.30 -6.68
C GLN A 411 12.16 -34.29 -5.71
N ILE A 412 13.37 -33.97 -5.23
CA ILE A 412 14.02 -34.71 -4.14
C ILE A 412 13.64 -34.06 -2.79
N VAL A 413 12.92 -34.80 -1.96
CA VAL A 413 12.55 -34.42 -0.59
C VAL A 413 13.31 -35.31 0.39
N ASP A 414 14.05 -34.71 1.32
CA ASP A 414 14.86 -35.44 2.33
C ASP A 414 15.78 -36.51 1.73
N GLY A 415 16.37 -36.22 0.58
CA GLY A 415 17.29 -37.12 -0.13
C GLY A 415 16.62 -38.26 -0.90
N LYS A 416 15.29 -38.26 -1.04
CA LYS A 416 14.53 -39.25 -1.83
C LYS A 416 13.59 -38.58 -2.83
N PRO A 417 13.39 -39.15 -4.03
CA PRO A 417 12.39 -38.62 -4.96
C PRO A 417 10.99 -38.75 -4.37
N ASN A 418 10.16 -37.71 -4.52
CA ASN A 418 8.73 -37.77 -4.21
C ASN A 418 7.90 -38.52 -5.27
N PHE A 419 8.56 -39.21 -6.21
CA PHE A 419 7.96 -39.95 -7.33
C PHE A 419 8.73 -41.25 -7.58
N ASP A 420 8.15 -42.19 -8.33
CA ASP A 420 8.81 -43.45 -8.69
C ASP A 420 9.75 -43.24 -9.88
N SER A 421 11.01 -42.86 -9.60
CA SER A 421 12.01 -42.55 -10.63
C SER A 421 12.31 -43.70 -11.60
N GLU A 422 11.96 -44.94 -11.25
CA GLU A 422 12.15 -46.09 -12.12
C GLU A 422 10.97 -46.35 -13.07
N LYS A 423 9.79 -45.81 -12.78
CA LYS A 423 8.55 -46.08 -13.53
C LYS A 423 7.91 -44.85 -14.15
N THR A 424 8.17 -43.65 -13.65
CA THR A 424 7.57 -42.44 -14.20
C THR A 424 8.12 -42.19 -15.61
N ILE A 425 7.21 -42.19 -16.59
CA ILE A 425 7.51 -41.93 -18.00
C ILE A 425 7.12 -40.49 -18.34
N ASN A 426 7.99 -39.79 -19.05
CA ASN A 426 7.68 -38.50 -19.64
C ASN A 426 6.71 -38.70 -20.82
N PRO A 427 5.44 -38.24 -20.74
CA PRO A 427 4.45 -38.50 -21.77
C PRO A 427 4.72 -37.74 -23.08
N LEU A 428 5.61 -36.75 -23.09
CA LEU A 428 5.99 -36.01 -24.30
C LEU A 428 7.06 -36.74 -25.13
N THR A 429 7.93 -37.52 -24.49
CA THR A 429 9.05 -38.21 -25.15
C THR A 429 8.85 -39.73 -25.22
N GLY A 430 8.11 -40.31 -24.29
CA GLY A 430 7.98 -41.75 -24.10
C GLY A 430 9.13 -42.39 -23.29
N ASP A 431 10.10 -41.59 -22.87
CA ASP A 431 11.26 -42.05 -22.08
C ASP A 431 11.02 -41.92 -20.57
N LYS A 432 11.89 -42.54 -19.75
CA LYS A 432 11.91 -42.28 -18.31
C LYS A 432 12.20 -40.81 -18.04
N VAL A 433 11.61 -40.26 -16.98
CA VAL A 433 11.93 -38.89 -16.55
C VAL A 433 13.39 -38.79 -16.10
N ASP A 434 14.08 -37.76 -16.58
CA ASP A 434 15.50 -37.50 -16.35
C ASP A 434 15.77 -36.11 -15.74
N LYS A 435 14.72 -35.29 -15.59
CA LYS A 435 14.73 -33.96 -14.97
C LYS A 435 13.73 -33.89 -13.81
N TRP A 436 14.09 -33.13 -12.78
CA TRP A 436 13.27 -32.83 -11.61
C TRP A 436 13.91 -31.67 -10.83
N TYR A 437 13.16 -31.05 -9.91
CA TYR A 437 13.69 -30.01 -9.04
C TYR A 437 14.71 -30.57 -8.04
N LYS A 438 15.85 -29.90 -7.92
CA LYS A 438 16.91 -30.24 -6.96
C LYS A 438 16.53 -29.78 -5.54
N THR A 439 17.26 -30.28 -4.55
CA THR A 439 17.08 -29.88 -3.15
C THR A 439 17.19 -28.35 -3.00
N GLY A 440 16.11 -27.72 -2.56
CA GLY A 440 16.03 -26.27 -2.34
C GLY A 440 15.52 -25.46 -3.54
N GLU A 441 15.34 -26.09 -4.72
CA GLU A 441 14.64 -25.47 -5.84
C GLU A 441 13.12 -25.54 -5.65
N SER A 442 12.42 -24.56 -6.20
CA SER A 442 10.96 -24.43 -6.21
C SER A 442 10.52 -23.96 -7.60
N TYR A 443 9.21 -24.00 -7.88
CA TYR A 443 8.65 -23.43 -9.10
C TYR A 443 9.15 -22.00 -9.35
N ASP A 444 9.01 -21.12 -8.35
CA ASP A 444 9.37 -19.71 -8.49
C ASP A 444 10.87 -19.50 -8.71
N SER A 445 11.72 -20.32 -8.08
CA SER A 445 13.17 -20.21 -8.24
C SER A 445 13.68 -20.76 -9.58
N VAL A 446 12.90 -21.58 -10.28
CA VAL A 446 13.28 -22.18 -11.57
C VAL A 446 12.64 -21.43 -12.75
N PHE A 447 11.38 -21.01 -12.61
CA PHE A 447 10.64 -20.33 -13.67
C PHE A 447 10.78 -18.81 -13.62
N GLU A 448 11.28 -18.26 -12.51
CA GLU A 448 11.63 -16.85 -12.35
C GLU A 448 10.55 -15.91 -12.95
N SER A 449 10.94 -15.01 -13.86
CA SER A 449 10.05 -14.01 -14.47
C SER A 449 8.97 -14.60 -15.39
N LEU A 450 9.12 -15.85 -15.86
CA LEU A 450 8.11 -16.54 -16.65
C LEU A 450 7.00 -17.13 -15.78
N GLY A 451 7.33 -17.47 -14.53
CA GLY A 451 6.49 -18.30 -13.63
C GLY A 451 5.04 -17.84 -13.56
N SER A 452 4.80 -16.58 -13.19
CA SER A 452 3.42 -16.10 -13.01
C SER A 452 2.58 -16.26 -14.28
N ALA A 453 3.05 -15.76 -15.44
CA ALA A 453 2.26 -15.85 -16.67
C ALA A 453 2.03 -17.29 -17.14
N TYR A 454 3.00 -18.16 -16.89
CA TYR A 454 2.94 -19.56 -17.29
C TYR A 454 1.94 -20.36 -16.46
N GLU A 455 1.98 -20.21 -15.13
CA GLU A 455 1.04 -20.87 -14.22
C GLU A 455 -0.39 -20.37 -14.40
N GLU A 456 -0.58 -19.06 -14.62
CA GLU A 456 -1.89 -18.49 -14.97
C GLU A 456 -2.44 -19.08 -16.27
N CYS A 457 -1.58 -19.26 -17.28
CA CYS A 457 -1.96 -19.87 -18.55
C CYS A 457 -2.40 -21.33 -18.38
N ARG A 458 -1.71 -22.08 -17.52
CA ARG A 458 -2.12 -23.44 -17.16
C ARG A 458 -3.47 -23.45 -16.45
N ALA A 459 -3.66 -22.62 -15.44
CA ALA A 459 -4.90 -22.59 -14.66
C ALA A 459 -6.11 -22.14 -15.50
N GLU A 460 -5.97 -21.10 -16.33
CA GLU A 460 -7.00 -20.66 -17.29
C GLU A 460 -7.34 -21.78 -18.30
N SER A 461 -6.32 -22.48 -18.80
CA SER A 461 -6.52 -23.60 -19.74
C SER A 461 -7.24 -24.79 -19.09
N VAL A 462 -6.95 -25.09 -17.82
CA VAL A 462 -7.68 -26.10 -17.03
C VAL A 462 -9.16 -25.73 -16.93
N GLY A 463 -9.46 -24.47 -16.65
CA GLY A 463 -10.83 -23.95 -16.60
C GLY A 463 -11.60 -24.20 -17.89
N LEU A 464 -11.01 -23.86 -19.05
CA LEU A 464 -11.61 -24.11 -20.36
C LEU A 464 -11.81 -25.61 -20.62
N TYR A 465 -10.78 -26.40 -20.37
CA TYR A 465 -10.78 -27.84 -20.65
C TYR A 465 -11.86 -28.58 -19.84
N LEU A 466 -11.96 -28.27 -18.55
CA LEU A 466 -12.92 -28.91 -17.64
C LEU A 466 -14.33 -28.31 -17.73
N SER A 467 -14.48 -27.08 -18.25
CA SER A 467 -15.81 -26.50 -18.48
C SER A 467 -16.66 -27.34 -19.43
N LEU A 468 -16.04 -28.13 -20.30
CA LEU A 468 -16.72 -29.05 -21.23
C LEU A 468 -17.22 -30.34 -20.59
N GLU A 469 -16.94 -30.58 -19.31
CA GLU A 469 -17.34 -31.80 -18.62
C GLU A 469 -18.78 -31.64 -18.07
N PRO A 470 -19.79 -32.38 -18.57
CA PRO A 470 -21.19 -32.15 -18.19
C PRO A 470 -21.46 -32.24 -16.69
N GLU A 471 -20.76 -33.17 -16.04
CA GLU A 471 -20.84 -33.37 -14.60
C GLU A 471 -20.15 -32.27 -13.78
N VAL A 472 -19.17 -31.56 -14.36
CA VAL A 472 -18.62 -30.34 -13.74
C VAL A 472 -19.69 -29.26 -13.79
N LEU A 473 -20.28 -28.98 -14.96
CA LEU A 473 -21.33 -27.97 -15.12
C LEU A 473 -22.54 -28.24 -14.20
N LYS A 474 -22.91 -29.50 -14.02
CA LYS A 474 -23.98 -29.91 -13.10
C LYS A 474 -23.70 -29.54 -11.64
N ILE A 475 -22.44 -29.50 -11.22
CA ILE A 475 -22.03 -29.07 -9.88
C ILE A 475 -22.23 -27.56 -9.71
N PHE A 476 -21.99 -26.80 -10.76
CA PHE A 476 -22.32 -25.38 -10.85
C PHE A 476 -23.82 -25.12 -11.10
N GLY A 477 -24.65 -26.17 -11.18
CA GLY A 477 -26.10 -26.07 -11.33
C GLY A 477 -26.60 -26.00 -12.79
N PHE A 478 -25.71 -26.10 -13.78
CA PHE A 478 -26.07 -25.98 -15.19
C PHE A 478 -26.25 -27.34 -15.86
N SER A 479 -27.26 -27.47 -16.71
CA SER A 479 -27.48 -28.65 -17.55
C SER A 479 -28.22 -28.32 -18.84
N GLY A 480 -28.15 -29.22 -19.84
CA GLY A 480 -28.82 -29.02 -21.13
C GLY A 480 -28.36 -27.77 -21.88
N ALA A 481 -29.28 -27.11 -22.58
CA ALA A 481 -28.96 -25.95 -23.42
C ALA A 481 -28.35 -24.77 -22.64
N GLU A 482 -28.72 -24.60 -21.38
CA GLU A 482 -28.13 -23.57 -20.52
C GLU A 482 -26.64 -23.80 -20.29
N ALA A 483 -26.25 -25.05 -20.02
CA ALA A 483 -24.85 -25.44 -19.88
C ALA A 483 -24.06 -25.20 -21.18
N ASP A 484 -24.67 -25.48 -22.34
CA ASP A 484 -24.04 -25.21 -23.64
C ASP A 484 -23.81 -23.71 -23.87
N HIS A 485 -24.73 -22.85 -23.43
CA HIS A 485 -24.55 -21.39 -23.51
C HIS A 485 -23.45 -20.91 -22.57
N VAL A 486 -23.43 -21.37 -21.32
CA VAL A 486 -22.38 -21.04 -20.32
C VAL A 486 -20.99 -21.44 -20.83
N VAL A 487 -20.85 -22.65 -21.37
CA VAL A 487 -19.59 -23.12 -21.98
C VAL A 487 -19.17 -22.23 -23.13
N TYR A 488 -20.09 -21.95 -24.07
CA TYR A 488 -19.74 -21.13 -25.22
C TYR A 488 -19.30 -19.73 -24.83
N VAL A 489 -20.02 -19.08 -23.92
CA VAL A 489 -19.66 -17.73 -23.44
C VAL A 489 -18.33 -17.75 -22.70
N ASN A 490 -18.01 -18.83 -21.95
CA ASN A 490 -16.69 -18.98 -21.33
C ASN A 490 -15.56 -18.96 -22.38
N TRP A 491 -15.68 -19.81 -23.41
CA TRP A 491 -14.68 -19.91 -24.47
C TRP A 491 -14.62 -18.63 -25.33
N LEU A 492 -15.76 -18.04 -25.68
CA LEU A 492 -15.83 -16.79 -26.43
C LEU A 492 -15.18 -15.64 -25.63
N SER A 493 -15.44 -15.57 -24.32
CA SER A 493 -14.83 -14.56 -23.46
C SER A 493 -13.32 -14.73 -23.38
N MET A 494 -12.80 -15.96 -23.31
CA MET A 494 -11.35 -16.21 -23.37
C MET A 494 -10.72 -15.67 -24.66
N VAL A 495 -11.33 -15.98 -25.82
CA VAL A 495 -10.87 -15.50 -27.13
C VAL A 495 -10.89 -13.97 -27.19
N GLN A 496 -12.04 -13.35 -26.87
CA GLN A 496 -12.19 -11.90 -26.87
C GLN A 496 -11.17 -11.22 -25.94
N ARG A 497 -11.00 -11.74 -24.71
CA ARG A 497 -10.05 -11.20 -23.73
C ARG A 497 -8.60 -11.43 -24.13
N GLY A 498 -8.30 -12.50 -24.87
CA GLY A 498 -6.97 -12.74 -25.44
C GLY A 498 -6.55 -11.63 -26.40
N ILE A 499 -7.49 -11.13 -27.22
CA ILE A 499 -7.24 -9.97 -28.09
C ILE A 499 -7.20 -8.66 -27.31
N LEU A 500 -8.16 -8.42 -26.42
CA LEU A 500 -8.16 -7.22 -25.56
C LEU A 500 -6.87 -7.10 -24.73
N SER A 501 -6.26 -8.23 -24.37
CA SER A 501 -5.01 -8.26 -23.60
C SER A 501 -3.82 -7.63 -24.31
N LEU A 502 -3.87 -7.44 -25.63
CA LEU A 502 -2.85 -6.70 -26.39
C LEU A 502 -2.60 -5.29 -25.85
N GLU A 503 -3.57 -4.69 -25.14
CA GLU A 503 -3.36 -3.41 -24.45
C GLU A 503 -2.21 -3.45 -23.44
N MET A 504 -1.93 -4.64 -22.87
CA MET A 504 -0.87 -4.86 -21.87
C MET A 504 0.49 -5.17 -22.49
N TYR A 505 0.58 -5.29 -23.81
CA TYR A 505 1.85 -5.48 -24.49
C TYR A 505 2.53 -4.12 -24.71
N ASN A 506 3.76 -3.96 -24.22
CA ASN A 506 4.55 -2.77 -24.46
C ASN A 506 5.43 -2.97 -25.69
N THR A 507 5.12 -2.23 -26.76
CA THR A 507 5.80 -2.32 -28.06
C THR A 507 7.21 -1.76 -28.05
N THR A 508 7.54 -0.87 -27.11
CA THR A 508 8.87 -0.25 -27.02
C THR A 508 9.90 -1.22 -26.44
N VAL A 509 9.52 -1.96 -25.39
CA VAL A 509 10.41 -2.94 -24.73
C VAL A 509 10.18 -4.37 -25.19
N GLY A 510 9.11 -4.64 -25.95
CA GLY A 510 8.77 -5.99 -26.41
C GLY A 510 8.37 -6.94 -25.27
N LYS A 511 7.72 -6.41 -24.22
CA LYS A 511 7.36 -7.17 -23.01
C LYS A 511 5.88 -7.01 -22.64
N TRP A 512 5.35 -8.05 -22.03
CA TRP A 512 4.00 -8.06 -21.45
C TRP A 512 4.02 -7.45 -20.05
N GLY A 513 3.08 -6.55 -19.77
CA GLY A 513 2.94 -5.86 -18.48
C GLY A 513 2.05 -6.58 -17.46
N GLN A 514 1.35 -7.66 -17.83
CA GLN A 514 0.47 -8.40 -16.90
C GLN A 514 0.38 -9.89 -17.26
N ALA A 515 0.51 -10.74 -16.23
CA ALA A 515 0.64 -12.20 -16.37
C ALA A 515 -0.58 -12.90 -16.99
N HIS A 516 -1.79 -12.61 -16.51
CA HIS A 516 -3.03 -13.20 -17.04
C HIS A 516 -3.31 -12.76 -18.50
N SER A 517 -2.94 -11.54 -18.87
CA SER A 517 -3.10 -10.99 -20.21
C SER A 517 -2.17 -11.69 -21.18
N ARG A 518 -0.91 -11.92 -20.78
CA ARG A 518 0.02 -12.77 -21.53
C ARG A 518 -0.52 -14.20 -21.67
N ALA A 519 -1.03 -14.77 -20.59
CA ALA A 519 -1.63 -16.11 -20.56
C ALA A 519 -2.81 -16.26 -21.53
N ARG A 520 -3.78 -15.34 -21.49
CA ARG A 520 -4.96 -15.33 -22.37
C ARG A 520 -4.58 -15.13 -23.83
N TYR A 521 -3.59 -14.29 -24.10
CA TYR A 521 -3.03 -14.11 -25.44
C TYR A 521 -2.37 -15.40 -25.96
N VAL A 522 -1.61 -16.10 -25.12
CA VAL A 522 -1.03 -17.41 -25.48
C VAL A 522 -2.12 -18.43 -25.79
N ILE A 523 -3.20 -18.48 -24.98
CA ILE A 523 -4.31 -19.40 -25.19
C ILE A 523 -5.00 -19.16 -26.54
N ILE A 524 -5.30 -17.91 -26.91
CA ILE A 524 -5.90 -17.63 -28.22
C ILE A 524 -4.95 -18.00 -29.36
N ARG A 525 -3.63 -17.83 -29.20
CA ARG A 525 -2.65 -18.25 -30.22
C ARG A 525 -2.63 -19.76 -30.42
N VAL A 526 -2.80 -20.55 -29.36
CA VAL A 526 -2.99 -22.00 -29.43
C VAL A 526 -4.27 -22.36 -30.18
N LEU A 527 -5.38 -21.64 -29.93
CA LEU A 527 -6.65 -21.90 -30.60
C LEU A 527 -6.63 -21.53 -32.10
N LEU A 528 -5.96 -20.43 -32.47
CA LEU A 528 -5.77 -20.00 -33.85
C LEU A 528 -4.90 -21.00 -34.62
N GLU A 529 -3.81 -21.50 -34.02
CA GLU A 529 -2.96 -22.53 -34.62
C GLU A 529 -3.71 -23.86 -34.84
N ALA A 530 -4.68 -24.18 -33.98
CA ALA A 530 -5.40 -25.44 -34.04
C ALA A 530 -6.30 -25.57 -35.29
N SER A 531 -6.98 -24.50 -35.68
CA SER A 531 -7.80 -24.45 -36.89
C SER A 531 -8.24 -23.02 -37.22
N PRO A 532 -8.13 -22.58 -38.48
CA PRO A 532 -8.66 -21.28 -38.92
C PRO A 532 -10.20 -21.20 -38.87
N ASP A 533 -10.90 -22.34 -38.79
CA ASP A 533 -12.37 -22.38 -38.73
C ASP A 533 -12.91 -22.28 -37.29
N LEU A 534 -12.05 -22.38 -36.27
CA LEU A 534 -12.44 -22.33 -34.86
C LEU A 534 -12.63 -20.89 -34.37
N VAL A 535 -11.65 -20.01 -34.62
CA VAL A 535 -11.65 -18.60 -34.17
C VAL A 535 -11.46 -17.71 -35.39
N SER A 536 -12.32 -16.70 -35.53
CA SER A 536 -12.16 -15.65 -36.55
C SER A 536 -11.86 -14.30 -35.91
N ILE A 537 -10.92 -13.55 -36.50
CA ILE A 537 -10.60 -12.18 -36.14
C ILE A 537 -10.48 -11.36 -37.43
N GLU A 538 -11.42 -10.45 -37.65
CA GLU A 538 -11.47 -9.62 -38.85
C GLU A 538 -11.24 -8.15 -38.48
N LEU A 539 -10.37 -7.48 -39.24
CA LEU A 539 -10.19 -6.03 -39.14
C LEU A 539 -11.31 -5.32 -39.90
N VAL A 540 -12.05 -4.47 -39.21
CA VAL A 540 -13.14 -3.66 -39.77
C VAL A 540 -12.63 -2.23 -39.91
N GLU A 541 -12.23 -1.84 -41.12
CA GLU A 541 -11.63 -0.52 -41.37
C GLU A 541 -12.57 0.65 -41.04
N LYS A 542 -13.88 0.45 -41.19
CA LYS A 542 -14.91 1.44 -40.86
C LYS A 542 -16.11 0.75 -40.23
N SER A 543 -16.23 0.86 -38.91
CA SER A 543 -17.38 0.36 -38.18
C SER A 543 -18.66 1.04 -38.66
N PRO A 544 -19.76 0.29 -38.85
CA PRO A 544 -21.05 0.88 -39.20
C PRO A 544 -21.64 1.75 -38.07
N GLU A 545 -21.09 1.68 -36.86
CA GLU A 545 -21.60 2.39 -35.68
C GLU A 545 -21.11 3.83 -35.59
N ASP A 546 -19.82 4.05 -35.84
CA ASP A 546 -19.17 5.35 -35.65
C ASP A 546 -18.14 5.71 -36.75
N GLY A 547 -17.92 4.82 -37.72
CA GLY A 547 -16.98 5.02 -38.82
C GLY A 547 -15.51 4.83 -38.44
N ASN A 548 -15.18 4.52 -37.18
CA ASN A 548 -13.80 4.27 -36.73
C ASN A 548 -13.37 2.82 -37.01
N ARG A 549 -12.07 2.53 -36.97
CA ARG A 549 -11.54 1.16 -37.09
C ARG A 549 -12.07 0.28 -35.96
N ASP A 550 -12.32 -1.00 -36.22
CA ASP A 550 -12.88 -1.95 -35.25
C ASP A 550 -12.38 -3.37 -35.53
N LEU A 551 -12.70 -4.32 -34.64
CA LEU A 551 -12.45 -5.74 -34.87
C LEU A 551 -13.77 -6.51 -34.77
N SER A 552 -13.88 -7.61 -35.52
CA SER A 552 -14.96 -8.60 -35.37
C SER A 552 -14.35 -9.92 -34.94
N ILE A 553 -14.71 -10.40 -33.75
CA ILE A 553 -14.23 -11.65 -33.16
C ILE A 553 -15.37 -12.66 -33.15
N GLY A 554 -15.12 -13.84 -33.70
CA GLY A 554 -16.05 -14.97 -33.73
C GLY A 554 -15.43 -16.24 -33.16
N LEU A 555 -16.30 -17.10 -32.62
CA LEU A 555 -15.96 -18.45 -32.18
C LEU A 555 -16.99 -19.44 -32.73
N ASN A 556 -16.50 -20.48 -33.41
CA ASN A 556 -17.34 -21.55 -33.93
C ASN A 556 -17.69 -22.56 -32.83
N ARG A 557 -18.94 -22.52 -32.37
CA ARG A 557 -19.47 -23.36 -31.29
C ARG A 557 -19.29 -24.86 -31.57
N GLU A 558 -19.45 -25.30 -32.81
CA GLU A 558 -19.44 -26.73 -33.17
C GLU A 558 -18.04 -27.35 -33.07
N LEU A 559 -16.99 -26.52 -33.18
CA LEU A 559 -15.60 -26.96 -33.17
C LEU A 559 -14.96 -26.90 -31.78
N ILE A 560 -15.64 -26.36 -30.76
CA ILE A 560 -15.11 -26.27 -29.40
C ILE A 560 -14.79 -27.66 -28.84
N ALA A 561 -15.74 -28.59 -28.90
CA ALA A 561 -15.56 -29.91 -28.29
C ALA A 561 -14.62 -30.83 -29.09
N SER A 562 -14.57 -30.68 -30.42
CA SER A 562 -13.81 -31.55 -31.32
C SER A 562 -12.39 -31.06 -31.60
N VAL A 563 -12.20 -29.75 -31.78
CA VAL A 563 -10.91 -29.12 -32.10
C VAL A 563 -10.35 -28.40 -30.89
N GLY A 564 -11.14 -27.47 -30.32
CA GLY A 564 -10.69 -26.62 -29.21
C GLY A 564 -10.24 -27.42 -27.99
N LYS A 565 -11.05 -28.40 -27.55
CA LYS A 565 -10.71 -29.26 -26.40
C LYS A 565 -9.41 -30.02 -26.61
N LYS A 566 -9.19 -30.55 -27.82
CA LYS A 566 -7.96 -31.29 -28.14
C LYS A 566 -6.75 -30.36 -28.10
N ALA A 567 -6.83 -29.18 -28.73
CA ALA A 567 -5.75 -28.20 -28.75
C ALA A 567 -5.35 -27.76 -27.33
N ILE A 568 -6.33 -27.39 -26.50
CA ILE A 568 -6.10 -27.02 -25.10
C ILE A 568 -5.57 -28.22 -24.29
N GLY A 569 -6.06 -29.43 -24.53
CA GLY A 569 -5.59 -30.65 -23.87
C GLY A 569 -4.12 -30.96 -24.17
N ASP A 570 -3.73 -30.91 -25.44
CA ASP A 570 -2.35 -31.15 -25.90
C ASP A 570 -1.40 -30.06 -25.36
N PHE A 571 -1.86 -28.80 -25.31
CA PHE A 571 -1.12 -27.69 -24.74
C PHE A 571 -0.96 -27.81 -23.21
N LEU A 572 -2.04 -28.13 -22.49
CA LEU A 572 -2.03 -28.37 -21.04
C LEU A 572 -1.08 -29.50 -20.64
N LEU A 573 -1.02 -30.58 -21.42
CA LEU A 573 -0.09 -31.67 -21.18
C LEU A 573 1.36 -31.17 -21.21
N LYS A 574 1.72 -30.34 -22.19
CA LYS A 574 3.05 -29.72 -22.27
C LYS A 574 3.32 -28.81 -21.07
N LEU A 575 2.37 -27.92 -20.75
CA LEU A 575 2.49 -27.00 -19.61
C LEU A 575 2.78 -27.76 -18.31
N GLN A 576 1.96 -28.78 -18.00
CA GLN A 576 2.12 -29.54 -16.78
C GLN A 576 3.41 -30.35 -16.76
N VAL A 577 3.82 -30.97 -17.86
CA VAL A 577 5.05 -31.78 -17.91
C VAL A 577 6.28 -30.90 -17.67
N TYR A 578 6.37 -29.74 -18.31
CA TYR A 578 7.52 -28.85 -18.10
C TYR A 578 7.57 -28.29 -16.68
N ILE A 579 6.43 -27.94 -16.08
CA ILE A 579 6.36 -27.60 -14.65
C ILE A 579 6.85 -28.77 -13.82
N SER A 580 6.32 -29.97 -14.03
CA SER A 580 6.59 -31.11 -13.15
C SER A 580 8.06 -31.51 -13.18
N LEU A 581 8.73 -31.35 -14.32
CA LEU A 581 10.16 -31.66 -14.51
C LEU A 581 11.10 -30.51 -14.15
N GLY A 582 10.58 -29.30 -13.89
CA GLY A 582 11.41 -28.10 -13.78
C GLY A 582 12.14 -27.74 -15.09
N ASP A 583 11.55 -28.08 -16.25
CA ASP A 583 12.20 -27.91 -17.56
C ASP A 583 11.96 -26.50 -18.14
N ILE A 584 12.62 -25.52 -17.54
CA ILE A 584 12.46 -24.10 -17.89
C ILE A 584 12.83 -23.80 -19.34
N GLU A 585 13.88 -24.42 -19.89
CA GLU A 585 14.34 -24.17 -21.25
C GLU A 585 13.26 -24.55 -22.30
N SER A 586 12.58 -25.68 -22.08
CA SER A 586 11.49 -26.13 -22.94
C SER A 586 10.23 -25.27 -22.73
N ALA A 587 9.96 -24.89 -21.48
CA ALA A 587 8.84 -24.02 -21.13
C ALA A 587 8.96 -22.63 -21.78
N GLU A 588 10.10 -21.96 -21.60
CA GLU A 588 10.40 -20.64 -22.18
C GLU A 588 10.28 -20.68 -23.69
N ARG A 589 10.94 -21.63 -24.35
CA ARG A 589 10.92 -21.73 -25.82
C ARG A 589 9.49 -21.83 -26.37
N MET A 590 8.67 -22.69 -25.77
CA MET A 590 7.28 -22.85 -26.19
C MET A 590 6.45 -21.60 -25.89
N PHE A 591 6.53 -21.10 -24.66
CA PHE A 591 5.68 -20.01 -24.19
C PHE A 591 6.03 -18.67 -24.85
N ASP A 592 7.31 -18.39 -25.05
CA ASP A 592 7.78 -17.19 -25.75
C ASP A 592 7.30 -17.18 -27.20
N ALA A 593 7.36 -18.33 -27.90
CA ALA A 593 6.87 -18.46 -29.27
C ALA A 593 5.37 -18.12 -29.40
N TYR A 594 4.53 -18.62 -28.51
CA TYR A 594 3.10 -18.25 -28.50
C TYR A 594 2.85 -16.82 -28.00
N SER A 595 3.71 -16.28 -27.14
CA SER A 595 3.53 -14.94 -26.57
C SER A 595 4.08 -13.79 -27.43
N GLN A 596 4.75 -14.09 -28.54
CA GLN A 596 5.28 -13.10 -29.48
C GLN A 596 4.15 -12.29 -30.12
N VAL A 597 4.26 -10.96 -30.10
CA VAL A 597 3.33 -10.04 -30.78
C VAL A 597 4.04 -9.39 -31.96
N SER A 598 3.63 -9.72 -33.18
CA SER A 598 4.18 -9.17 -34.43
C SER A 598 3.11 -9.07 -35.51
N ASN A 599 3.35 -8.23 -36.51
CA ASN A 599 2.57 -8.19 -37.74
C ASN A 599 3.05 -9.19 -38.81
N ASP A 600 4.21 -9.82 -38.61
CA ASP A 600 4.78 -10.81 -39.54
C ASP A 600 4.22 -12.24 -39.33
N LEU A 601 3.36 -12.40 -38.34
CA LEU A 601 2.65 -13.65 -38.06
C LEU A 601 1.44 -13.77 -38.99
N GLU A 602 0.76 -14.92 -38.95
CA GLU A 602 -0.47 -15.16 -39.72
C GLU A 602 -1.54 -14.08 -39.51
N HIS A 603 -1.58 -13.48 -38.32
CA HIS A 603 -2.45 -12.37 -37.98
C HIS A 603 -1.65 -11.11 -37.59
N PRO A 604 -2.09 -9.90 -37.98
CA PRO A 604 -1.40 -8.64 -37.70
C PRO A 604 -1.67 -8.12 -36.28
N PHE A 605 -1.10 -8.79 -35.27
CA PHE A 605 -1.45 -8.50 -33.86
C PHE A 605 -1.04 -7.11 -33.37
N LEU A 606 -0.01 -6.46 -33.94
CA LEU A 606 0.32 -5.08 -33.58
C LEU A 606 -0.74 -4.11 -34.14
N THR A 607 -1.29 -4.39 -35.33
CA THR A 607 -2.42 -3.63 -35.87
C THR A 607 -3.69 -3.85 -35.04
N TYR A 608 -3.97 -5.09 -34.61
CA TYR A 608 -5.09 -5.35 -33.69
C TYR A 608 -4.92 -4.60 -32.36
N ARG A 609 -3.69 -4.51 -31.83
CA ARG A 609 -3.40 -3.73 -30.63
C ARG A 609 -3.76 -2.26 -30.79
N GLU A 610 -3.45 -1.64 -31.94
CA GLU A 610 -3.84 -0.25 -32.19
C GLU A 610 -5.35 -0.07 -32.07
N VAL A 611 -6.12 -0.95 -32.72
CA VAL A 611 -7.60 -0.90 -32.66
C VAL A 611 -8.12 -1.16 -31.25
N VAL A 612 -7.52 -2.11 -30.51
CA VAL A 612 -7.83 -2.37 -29.10
C VAL A 612 -7.64 -1.11 -28.25
N LEU A 613 -6.55 -0.36 -28.46
CA LEU A 613 -6.30 0.90 -27.75
C LEU A 613 -7.25 2.02 -28.17
N GLU A 614 -7.57 2.14 -29.46
CA GLU A 614 -8.55 3.10 -29.98
C GLU A 614 -9.96 2.85 -29.42
N ARG A 615 -10.32 1.59 -29.20
CA ARG A 615 -11.63 1.15 -28.71
C ARG A 615 -11.66 0.92 -27.20
N LYS A 616 -10.56 1.21 -26.49
CA LYS A 616 -10.43 0.97 -25.06
C LYS A 616 -11.45 1.79 -24.28
N LYS A 617 -12.25 1.11 -23.47
CA LYS A 617 -13.16 1.76 -22.53
C LYS A 617 -12.45 2.12 -21.23
N PRO A 618 -12.80 3.24 -20.58
CA PRO A 618 -12.32 3.53 -19.23
C PRO A 618 -12.70 2.41 -18.26
N ARG A 619 -11.81 2.12 -17.30
CA ARG A 619 -12.13 1.16 -16.24
C ARG A 619 -13.21 1.73 -15.32
N LYS A 620 -14.18 0.88 -14.98
CA LYS A 620 -15.23 1.20 -14.01
C LYS A 620 -14.63 1.42 -12.63
N ILE A 621 -15.16 2.41 -11.92
CA ILE A 621 -14.88 2.68 -10.52
C ILE A 621 -16.05 2.16 -9.69
N PHE A 622 -15.78 1.44 -8.60
CA PHE A 622 -16.83 0.88 -7.76
C PHE A 622 -17.20 1.80 -6.60
N VAL A 623 -18.49 2.08 -6.45
CA VAL A 623 -19.03 2.67 -5.21
C VAL A 623 -19.58 1.56 -4.32
N GLN A 624 -19.12 1.52 -3.07
CA GLN A 624 -19.46 0.48 -2.09
C GLN A 624 -20.50 1.00 -1.09
N SER A 625 -21.45 0.15 -0.71
CA SER A 625 -22.44 0.47 0.33
C SER A 625 -21.77 0.64 1.69
N SER A 626 -22.23 1.60 2.49
CA SER A 626 -21.73 1.82 3.86
C SER A 626 -22.68 1.22 4.89
N THR A 627 -22.22 1.07 6.12
CA THR A 627 -23.04 0.60 7.24
C THR A 627 -23.07 1.62 8.36
N GLU A 628 -24.24 1.84 8.94
CA GLU A 628 -24.46 2.79 10.02
C GLU A 628 -25.20 2.13 11.18
N LEU A 629 -24.77 2.42 12.41
CA LEU A 629 -25.43 1.94 13.62
C LEU A 629 -26.44 2.99 14.10
N LEU A 630 -27.72 2.74 13.86
CA LEU A 630 -28.84 3.60 14.26
C LEU A 630 -29.68 2.89 15.32
N GLU A 631 -29.80 3.50 16.51
CA GLU A 631 -30.62 2.97 17.61
C GLU A 631 -30.33 1.48 17.96
N GLY A 632 -29.05 1.08 17.86
CA GLY A 632 -28.61 -0.29 18.14
C GLY A 632 -28.80 -1.28 16.98
N LYS A 633 -29.30 -0.85 15.83
CA LYS A 633 -29.42 -1.66 14.61
C LYS A 633 -28.51 -1.16 13.51
N VAL A 634 -27.86 -2.08 12.82
CA VAL A 634 -27.02 -1.75 11.67
C VAL A 634 -27.88 -1.71 10.41
N VAL A 635 -27.82 -0.60 9.69
CA VAL A 635 -28.46 -0.42 8.38
C VAL A 635 -27.39 -0.22 7.30
N ALA A 636 -27.65 -0.74 6.09
CA ALA A 636 -26.80 -0.47 4.94
C ALA A 636 -27.32 0.75 4.17
N LYS A 637 -26.40 1.62 3.75
CA LYS A 637 -26.69 2.77 2.89
C LYS A 637 -26.18 2.50 1.49
N LYS A 638 -27.12 2.45 0.54
CA LYS A 638 -26.90 2.32 -0.90
C LYS A 638 -26.59 3.69 -1.51
N TYR A 639 -25.69 3.70 -2.50
CA TYR A 639 -25.27 4.91 -3.21
C TYR A 639 -25.59 4.79 -4.70
N ALA A 640 -25.95 5.91 -5.32
CA ALA A 640 -26.14 5.95 -6.77
C ALA A 640 -24.82 5.71 -7.51
N SER A 641 -24.89 5.23 -8.76
CA SER A 641 -23.74 5.05 -9.67
C SER A 641 -23.21 6.39 -10.22
N THR A 642 -22.79 7.29 -9.33
CA THR A 642 -22.25 8.62 -9.67
C THR A 642 -20.98 8.94 -8.87
N HIS A 643 -20.15 9.87 -9.38
CA HIS A 643 -18.92 10.28 -8.69
C HIS A 643 -19.21 11.00 -7.37
N GLU A 644 -20.25 11.82 -7.33
CA GLU A 644 -20.71 12.53 -6.13
C GLU A 644 -21.07 11.53 -5.02
N ALA A 645 -21.83 10.49 -5.38
CA ALA A 645 -22.24 9.46 -4.44
C ALA A 645 -21.05 8.61 -3.97
N LEU A 646 -20.05 8.38 -4.84
CA LEU A 646 -18.80 7.74 -4.45
C LEU A 646 -18.01 8.58 -3.44
N ILE A 647 -17.81 9.87 -3.69
CA ILE A 647 -17.12 10.76 -2.74
C ILE A 647 -17.84 10.78 -1.39
N GLN A 648 -19.18 10.86 -1.41
CA GLN A 648 -19.98 10.80 -0.19
C GLN A 648 -19.84 9.45 0.53
N SER A 649 -19.74 8.34 -0.20
CA SER A 649 -19.57 7.02 0.41
C SER A 649 -18.30 6.92 1.25
N PHE A 650 -17.17 7.47 0.76
CA PHE A 650 -15.91 7.51 1.51
C PHE A 650 -16.02 8.34 2.80
N ALA A 651 -16.73 9.47 2.74
CA ALA A 651 -16.98 10.29 3.92
C ALA A 651 -17.78 9.53 4.99
N ASP A 652 -18.79 8.76 4.57
CA ASP A 652 -19.63 7.95 5.46
C ASP A 652 -18.86 6.75 6.04
N HIS A 653 -18.09 6.04 5.21
CA HIS A 653 -17.22 4.93 5.64
C HIS A 653 -16.22 5.33 6.72
N LEU A 654 -15.65 6.54 6.61
CA LEU A 654 -14.65 7.08 7.52
C LEU A 654 -15.23 8.05 8.57
N ARG A 655 -16.54 8.02 8.78
CA ARG A 655 -17.21 8.78 9.83
C ARG A 655 -17.06 8.07 11.17
N ASP A 656 -16.50 8.73 12.18
CA ASP A 656 -16.55 8.29 13.57
C ASP A 656 -16.63 9.54 14.45
N ASN A 657 -17.61 9.56 15.37
CA ASN A 657 -17.83 10.68 16.29
C ASN A 657 -16.63 10.92 17.22
N GLU A 658 -15.75 9.93 17.39
CA GLU A 658 -14.50 10.04 18.14
C GLU A 658 -13.25 10.27 17.25
N SER A 659 -13.30 10.01 15.94
CA SER A 659 -12.12 10.06 15.06
C SER A 659 -11.71 11.46 14.60
N HIS A 660 -12.59 12.46 14.75
CA HIS A 660 -12.23 13.87 14.54
C HIS A 660 -11.09 14.32 15.48
N LEU A 661 -10.97 13.69 16.65
CA LEU A 661 -9.84 13.88 17.57
C LEU A 661 -8.61 13.07 17.13
N THR A 662 -8.80 11.86 16.58
CA THR A 662 -7.69 10.94 16.26
C THR A 662 -6.91 11.33 15.00
N LEU A 663 -7.57 11.82 13.94
CA LEU A 663 -6.89 12.31 12.74
C LEU A 663 -6.16 13.64 12.97
N ARG A 664 -6.70 14.52 13.83
CA ARG A 664 -5.97 15.70 14.35
C ARG A 664 -4.75 15.30 15.18
N SER A 665 -4.84 14.23 15.97
CA SER A 665 -3.72 13.74 16.78
C SER A 665 -2.66 12.97 15.98
N ALA A 666 -3.03 12.33 14.86
CA ALA A 666 -2.07 11.68 13.96
C ALA A 666 -1.14 12.69 13.25
N GLN A 667 -1.57 13.95 13.14
CA GLN A 667 -0.77 15.06 12.62
C GLN A 667 0.12 15.73 13.69
N LEU A 668 0.02 15.34 14.97
CA LEU A 668 0.69 16.02 16.09
C LEU A 668 1.41 15.10 17.09
N ASN A 669 1.39 13.78 16.90
CA ASN A 669 2.08 12.85 17.80
C ASN A 669 3.57 12.75 17.44
N VAL A 670 4.36 13.69 17.93
CA VAL A 670 5.78 13.47 18.12
C VAL A 670 5.94 12.30 19.09
N ASP A 671 6.57 11.21 18.66
CA ASP A 671 6.99 10.16 19.60
C ASP A 671 8.16 10.71 20.42
N PHE A 672 7.82 11.42 21.48
CA PHE A 672 8.79 12.03 22.37
C PHE A 672 9.67 10.97 23.06
N GLN A 673 9.22 9.73 23.21
CA GLN A 673 10.07 8.68 23.77
C GLN A 673 11.16 8.30 22.79
N GLN A 674 10.81 8.04 21.53
CA GLN A 674 11.79 7.73 20.50
C GLN A 674 12.74 8.91 20.23
N LEU A 675 12.20 10.13 20.19
CA LEU A 675 12.98 11.34 20.04
C LEU A 675 13.98 11.50 21.19
N TYR A 676 13.56 11.23 22.42
CA TYR A 676 14.42 11.23 23.60
C TYR A 676 15.51 10.17 23.48
N ASP A 677 15.15 8.92 23.20
CA ASP A 677 16.10 7.80 23.11
C ASP A 677 17.19 8.05 22.06
N ASN A 678 16.82 8.66 20.93
CA ASN A 678 17.75 9.02 19.85
C ASN A 678 18.67 10.22 20.19
N SER A 679 18.26 11.06 21.14
CA SER A 679 18.92 12.34 21.42
C SER A 679 19.73 12.32 22.70
N ILE A 680 19.28 11.57 23.72
CA ILE A 680 19.83 11.61 25.08
C ILE A 680 21.31 11.23 25.12
N GLY A 681 21.77 10.32 24.26
CA GLY A 681 23.17 9.93 24.16
C GLY A 681 24.13 11.06 23.74
N ARG A 682 23.60 12.17 23.24
CA ARG A 682 24.38 13.37 22.86
C ARG A 682 24.30 14.50 23.90
N VAL A 683 23.45 14.36 24.91
CA VAL A 683 23.26 15.39 25.93
C VAL A 683 24.15 15.09 27.13
N VAL A 684 24.83 16.10 27.65
CA VAL A 684 25.82 15.98 28.72
C VAL A 684 25.54 16.97 29.83
N GLN A 685 25.93 16.63 31.06
CA GLN A 685 26.06 17.59 32.16
C GLN A 685 27.36 18.37 32.01
N ILE A 686 27.31 19.66 32.31
CA ILE A 686 28.49 20.52 32.43
C ILE A 686 28.63 20.96 33.88
N LYS A 687 29.70 20.54 34.56
CA LYS A 687 30.09 21.00 35.89
C LYS A 687 31.20 22.04 35.78
N ALA A 688 30.91 23.25 36.25
CA ALA A 688 31.71 24.45 36.12
C ALA A 688 31.97 25.07 37.51
N GLY A 689 32.91 24.49 38.26
CA GLY A 689 33.13 24.85 39.67
C GLY A 689 31.97 24.38 40.55
N THR A 690 31.25 25.32 41.18
CA THR A 690 30.01 25.03 41.93
C THR A 690 28.75 25.15 41.07
N GLY A 691 28.87 25.55 39.80
CA GLY A 691 27.77 25.68 38.86
C GLY A 691 27.55 24.40 38.05
N VAL A 692 26.28 24.11 37.72
CA VAL A 692 25.85 22.97 36.90
C VAL A 692 24.96 23.46 35.77
N GLY A 693 25.19 22.95 34.56
CA GLY A 693 24.37 23.19 33.38
C GLY A 693 24.30 21.95 32.48
N THR A 694 23.68 22.09 31.32
CA THR A 694 23.58 21.05 30.29
C THR A 694 24.35 21.47 29.03
N GLY A 695 24.80 20.52 28.22
CA GLY A 695 25.32 20.76 26.87
C GLY A 695 24.84 19.69 25.90
N ILE A 696 24.99 19.94 24.59
CA ILE A 696 24.77 18.94 23.54
C ILE A 696 26.01 18.79 22.66
N ILE A 697 26.41 17.56 22.39
CA ILE A 697 27.46 17.22 21.42
C ILE A 697 26.90 17.45 20.01
N VAL A 698 27.48 18.40 19.29
CA VAL A 698 27.03 18.79 17.94
C VAL A 698 27.89 18.23 16.82
N SER A 699 29.08 17.70 17.13
CA SER A 699 29.98 17.15 16.13
C SER A 699 30.65 15.85 16.57
N HIS A 700 30.86 14.94 15.61
CA HIS A 700 31.69 13.74 15.73
C HIS A 700 33.12 14.03 16.24
N LEU A 701 33.58 15.27 16.07
CA LEU A 701 34.86 15.74 16.61
C LEU A 701 34.82 15.99 18.13
N GLY A 702 33.69 15.84 18.83
CA GLY A 702 33.60 16.10 20.26
C GLY A 702 33.44 17.59 20.60
N LEU A 703 32.72 18.33 19.75
CA LEU A 703 32.32 19.70 20.04
C LEU A 703 30.98 19.71 20.77
N ILE A 704 30.92 20.43 21.89
CA ILE A 704 29.72 20.61 22.71
C ILE A 704 29.32 22.06 22.72
N VAL A 705 28.03 22.33 22.48
CA VAL A 705 27.42 23.65 22.66
C VAL A 705 26.72 23.71 24.01
N THR A 706 26.89 24.82 24.73
CA THR A 706 26.19 25.15 25.98
C THR A 706 26.02 26.67 26.09
N ASN A 707 25.49 27.18 27.22
CA ASN A 707 25.42 28.62 27.44
C ASN A 707 26.76 29.23 27.92
N ALA A 708 27.02 30.48 27.57
CA ALA A 708 28.21 31.21 28.01
C ALA A 708 28.25 31.39 29.53
N HIS A 709 27.10 31.65 30.16
CA HIS A 709 27.02 31.80 31.61
C HIS A 709 27.32 30.50 32.38
N VAL A 710 27.10 29.33 31.76
CA VAL A 710 27.41 28.02 32.37
C VAL A 710 28.92 27.86 32.55
N VAL A 711 29.74 28.40 31.64
CA VAL A 711 31.20 28.22 31.65
C VAL A 711 31.98 29.49 32.01
N ARG A 712 31.30 30.53 32.48
CA ARG A 712 31.86 31.89 32.56
C ARG A 712 33.11 31.96 33.45
N GLY A 713 34.21 32.44 32.87
CA GLY A 713 35.47 32.66 33.58
C GLY A 713 36.33 31.41 33.76
N LEU A 714 35.95 30.28 33.16
CA LEU A 714 36.68 29.02 33.24
C LEU A 714 37.31 28.68 31.90
N SER A 715 38.55 28.18 31.92
CA SER A 715 39.21 27.63 30.73
C SER A 715 38.90 26.15 30.50
N HIS A 716 38.45 25.46 31.56
CA HIS A 716 38.11 24.04 31.55
C HIS A 716 36.89 23.79 32.43
N VAL A 717 36.10 22.79 32.06
CA VAL A 717 34.92 22.30 32.79
C VAL A 717 34.93 20.77 32.83
N ASN A 718 34.19 20.18 33.76
CA ASN A 718 33.93 18.75 33.76
C ASN A 718 32.65 18.47 32.95
N VAL A 719 32.70 17.46 32.09
CA VAL A 719 31.62 17.01 31.20
C VAL A 719 31.23 15.60 31.62
N ILE A 720 29.95 15.38 31.88
CA ILE A 720 29.43 14.11 32.41
C ILE A 720 28.36 13.61 31.46
N PHE A 721 28.42 12.32 31.12
CA PHE A 721 27.46 11.68 30.22
C PHE A 721 26.32 11.08 31.06
N PHE A 722 25.08 11.27 30.61
CA PHE A 722 23.88 10.78 31.32
C PHE A 722 23.64 9.27 31.20
N TYR A 723 24.41 8.55 30.39
CA TYR A 723 24.26 7.10 30.19
C TYR A 723 25.62 6.39 30.15
N GLU A 724 25.71 5.28 30.87
CA GLU A 724 26.82 4.32 30.86
C GLU A 724 26.86 3.47 29.57
N TYR A 725 26.73 4.07 28.38
CA TYR A 725 27.19 3.36 27.18
C TYR A 725 28.70 3.22 27.33
N GLU A 726 29.23 2.00 27.33
CA GLU A 726 30.63 1.62 27.60
C GLU A 726 31.64 2.74 27.29
N ILE A 727 31.84 3.65 28.25
CA ILE A 727 32.69 4.85 28.11
C ILE A 727 34.12 4.42 27.76
N LYS A 728 34.49 3.18 28.10
CA LYS A 728 35.74 2.51 27.77
C LYS A 728 36.07 2.50 26.27
N ASP A 729 35.06 2.38 25.41
CA ASP A 729 35.28 2.34 23.96
C ASP A 729 35.32 3.73 23.32
N VAL A 730 34.81 4.75 24.02
CA VAL A 730 34.64 6.13 23.52
C VAL A 730 35.88 6.99 23.77
N LEU A 731 36.67 6.72 24.81
CA LEU A 731 37.77 7.60 25.25
C LEU A 731 39.13 7.23 24.67
N GLU A 732 39.85 8.22 24.13
CA GLU A 732 41.28 8.09 23.80
C GLU A 732 42.14 8.43 25.04
N GLY A 733 42.99 7.49 25.48
CA GLY A 733 44.07 7.76 26.43
C GLY A 733 43.73 7.73 27.93
N TYR A 734 42.62 7.10 28.35
CA TYR A 734 42.27 6.97 29.79
C TYR A 734 42.62 5.59 30.37
N ASP A 735 43.28 5.57 31.54
CA ASP A 735 43.64 4.37 32.29
C ASP A 735 42.53 3.98 33.29
N SER A 736 42.35 2.68 33.47
CA SER A 736 41.17 1.98 34.01
C SER A 736 40.85 2.18 35.52
N THR A 737 41.28 3.27 36.15
CA THR A 737 41.24 3.42 37.63
C THR A 737 40.63 4.72 38.17
N GLU A 738 40.19 5.67 37.32
CA GLU A 738 39.47 6.88 37.76
C GLU A 738 37.98 6.83 37.39
N ASP A 739 37.15 7.53 38.19
CA ASP A 739 35.69 7.53 38.13
C ASP A 739 35.19 7.88 36.71
N MET A 740 34.65 6.88 36.02
CA MET A 740 34.52 6.83 34.55
C MET A 740 33.43 7.76 33.97
N SER A 741 32.78 8.58 34.79
CA SER A 741 31.67 9.45 34.37
C SER A 741 32.07 10.89 34.08
N GLU A 742 33.27 11.36 34.44
CA GLU A 742 33.65 12.78 34.29
C GLU A 742 34.86 13.00 33.33
N MET A 743 34.67 13.80 32.28
CA MET A 743 35.70 14.21 31.32
C MET A 743 36.06 15.69 31.45
N LYS A 744 37.34 16.04 31.28
CA LYS A 744 37.73 17.46 31.14
C LYS A 744 37.43 17.97 29.73
N GLY A 745 36.56 18.96 29.64
CA GLY A 745 36.30 19.74 28.43
C GLY A 745 37.06 21.07 28.46
N GLN A 746 37.70 21.44 27.34
CA GLN A 746 38.31 22.74 27.16
C GLN A 746 37.28 23.73 26.63
N VAL A 747 37.13 24.90 27.27
CA VAL A 747 36.31 25.99 26.73
C VAL A 747 37.09 26.62 25.57
N VAL A 748 36.65 26.37 24.34
CA VAL A 748 37.34 26.81 23.12
C VAL A 748 36.93 28.23 22.75
N TYR A 749 35.64 28.53 22.93
CA TYR A 749 35.10 29.84 22.59
C TYR A 749 33.91 30.18 23.45
N VAL A 750 33.75 31.47 23.75
CA VAL A 750 32.59 32.02 24.45
C VAL A 750 32.07 33.20 23.65
N TRP A 751 30.77 33.19 23.36
CA TRP A 751 30.00 34.29 22.77
C TRP A 751 29.11 34.93 23.85
N PRO A 752 29.60 35.92 24.62
CA PRO A 752 28.82 36.50 25.71
C PRO A 752 27.53 37.19 25.25
N HIS A 753 27.50 37.73 24.03
CA HIS A 753 26.35 38.47 23.49
C HIS A 753 25.19 37.58 23.03
N MET A 754 25.47 36.31 22.70
CA MET A 754 24.47 35.29 22.36
C MET A 754 24.25 34.29 23.50
N ASP A 755 24.96 34.48 24.61
CA ASP A 755 25.02 33.54 25.73
C ASP A 755 25.30 32.08 25.29
N LEU A 756 26.25 31.89 24.36
CA LEU A 756 26.68 30.57 23.89
C LEU A 756 28.17 30.33 24.18
N ALA A 757 28.54 29.09 24.40
CA ALA A 757 29.93 28.67 24.49
C ALA A 757 30.14 27.31 23.82
N LEU A 758 31.36 27.12 23.33
CA LEU A 758 31.81 25.89 22.69
C LEU A 758 32.87 25.22 23.59
N ILE A 759 32.63 23.96 23.92
CA ILE A 759 33.55 23.11 24.67
C ILE A 759 34.07 22.02 23.73
N LYS A 760 35.35 21.72 23.82
CA LYS A 760 35.98 20.59 23.13
C LYS A 760 36.33 19.50 24.12
N ILE A 761 35.90 18.29 23.80
CA ILE A 761 36.37 17.04 24.43
C ILE A 761 37.11 16.19 23.39
N TYR A 762 37.91 15.24 23.86
CA TYR A 762 38.62 14.29 23.02
C TYR A 762 37.94 12.93 23.12
N ILE A 763 37.37 12.47 21.99
CA ILE A 763 36.59 11.24 21.85
C ILE A 763 37.09 10.47 20.62
N LYS A 764 36.96 9.13 20.61
CA LYS A 764 37.18 8.32 19.41
C LYS A 764 36.10 8.67 18.37
N SER A 765 36.51 9.15 17.19
CA SER A 765 35.63 9.85 16.24
C SER A 765 34.48 9.03 15.65
N ASP A 766 34.49 7.71 15.82
CA ASP A 766 33.62 6.79 15.06
C ASP A 766 32.28 6.49 15.76
N LEU A 767 32.05 7.08 16.94
CA LEU A 767 30.93 6.77 17.83
C LEU A 767 29.82 7.83 17.86
N PHE A 768 30.08 9.04 17.34
CA PHE A 768 29.08 10.11 17.27
C PHE A 768 28.94 10.60 15.83
N TYR A 769 27.70 10.77 15.38
CA TYR A 769 27.39 11.51 14.15
C TYR A 769 27.15 12.98 14.51
N ASP A 770 27.39 13.89 13.56
CA ASP A 770 27.06 15.30 13.72
C ASP A 770 25.56 15.46 14.06
N CYS A 771 25.24 16.41 14.93
CA CYS A 771 23.85 16.68 15.28
C CYS A 771 23.19 17.42 14.11
N ASP A 772 22.07 16.89 13.61
CA ASP A 772 21.32 17.54 12.55
C ASP A 772 20.71 18.86 13.07
N MET A 773 21.26 19.99 12.61
CA MET A 773 20.71 21.31 12.90
C MET A 773 19.58 21.62 11.92
N SER A 774 18.50 22.24 12.41
CA SER A 774 17.42 22.67 11.52
C SER A 774 17.90 23.77 10.58
N LEU A 775 17.70 23.56 9.27
CA LEU A 775 17.97 24.58 8.24
C LEU A 775 16.78 25.53 8.04
N SER A 776 15.60 25.20 8.59
CA SER A 776 14.38 26.00 8.52
C SER A 776 14.11 26.73 9.84
N GLU A 777 13.53 27.94 9.73
CA GLU A 777 13.03 28.66 10.89
C GLU A 777 11.92 27.87 11.60
N PRO A 778 11.96 27.73 12.93
CA PRO A 778 10.93 27.01 13.68
C PRO A 778 9.58 27.73 13.59
N THR A 779 8.47 26.98 13.65
CA THR A 779 7.13 27.55 13.43
C THR A 779 6.31 27.60 14.71
N ILE A 780 5.60 28.72 14.99
CA ILE A 780 4.66 28.81 16.12
C ILE A 780 3.61 27.70 16.03
N GLY A 781 3.44 26.93 17.10
CA GLY A 781 2.58 25.76 17.21
C GLY A 781 3.28 24.42 16.96
N GLU A 782 4.53 24.44 16.49
CA GLU A 782 5.36 23.25 16.34
C GLU A 782 5.68 22.64 17.70
N ALA A 783 5.56 21.32 17.82
CA ALA A 783 5.90 20.57 19.01
C ALA A 783 7.43 20.51 19.21
N VAL A 784 7.87 20.73 20.45
CA VAL A 784 9.29 20.80 20.81
C VAL A 784 9.57 20.00 22.08
N MET A 785 10.81 19.51 22.17
CA MET A 785 11.35 18.82 23.33
C MET A 785 12.60 19.54 23.83
N ALA A 786 12.60 19.92 25.10
CA ALA A 786 13.78 20.37 25.83
C ALA A 786 14.33 19.22 26.68
N ILE A 787 15.64 18.98 26.60
CA ILE A 787 16.34 18.00 27.43
C ILE A 787 17.35 18.73 28.31
N GLY A 788 17.42 18.36 29.59
CA GLY A 788 18.27 19.02 30.57
C GLY A 788 18.63 18.14 31.76
N ASN A 789 19.33 18.73 32.73
CA ASN A 789 19.61 18.09 34.02
C ASN A 789 19.20 19.01 35.20
N PRO A 790 17.90 19.22 35.43
CA PRO A 790 17.41 19.97 36.58
C PRO A 790 17.63 19.19 37.88
N GLN A 791 18.23 19.83 38.89
CA GLN A 791 18.41 19.25 40.23
C GLN A 791 19.10 17.86 40.25
N ASP A 792 20.04 17.63 39.34
CA ASP A 792 20.73 16.33 39.14
C ASP A 792 19.81 15.16 38.68
N CYS A 793 18.61 15.46 38.16
CA CYS A 793 17.81 14.51 37.38
C CYS A 793 18.33 14.41 35.94
N GLU A 794 19.28 13.48 35.72
CA GLU A 794 19.93 13.27 34.43
C GLU A 794 18.93 13.02 33.29
N GLY A 795 19.05 13.82 32.22
CA GLY A 795 18.21 13.66 31.04
C GLY A 795 16.73 13.96 31.25
N ALA A 796 16.36 14.87 32.15
CA ALA A 796 14.96 15.25 32.31
C ALA A 796 14.38 15.88 31.03
N VAL A 797 13.15 15.48 30.71
CA VAL A 797 12.45 15.89 29.48
C VAL A 797 11.33 16.87 29.81
N ALA A 798 11.30 17.99 29.09
CA ALA A 798 10.19 18.92 29.08
C ALA A 798 9.67 19.06 27.65
N VAL A 799 8.38 18.78 27.43
CA VAL A 799 7.74 18.92 26.12
C VAL A 799 6.83 20.14 26.09
N GLY A 800 6.73 20.78 24.94
CA GLY A 800 5.86 21.92 24.74
C GLY A 800 5.69 22.22 23.27
N MET A 801 5.32 23.46 22.98
CA MET A 801 5.18 23.97 21.62
C MET A 801 5.85 25.33 21.51
N ILE A 802 6.22 25.72 20.30
CA ILE A 802 6.67 27.07 20.01
C ILE A 802 5.49 28.02 20.20
N ALA A 803 5.63 28.96 21.12
CA ALA A 803 4.61 29.94 21.48
C ALA A 803 4.84 31.30 20.80
N GLY A 804 6.04 31.58 20.30
CA GLY A 804 6.34 32.84 19.62
C GLY A 804 7.79 32.96 19.16
N HIS A 805 8.06 34.01 18.38
CA HIS A 805 9.40 34.48 18.07
C HIS A 805 9.54 35.92 18.55
N TYR A 806 10.72 36.28 19.06
CA TYR A 806 11.03 37.62 19.49
C TYR A 806 12.34 38.09 18.85
N GLN A 807 12.29 39.27 18.23
CA GLN A 807 13.46 39.96 17.69
C GLN A 807 13.50 41.38 18.28
N TRP A 808 14.67 41.83 18.73
CA TRP A 808 14.81 43.14 19.36
C TRP A 808 14.63 44.25 18.31
N MET A 809 13.54 45.02 18.40
CA MET A 809 13.32 46.22 17.57
C MET A 809 13.96 47.45 18.20
N THR A 810 14.81 48.16 17.46
CA THR A 810 15.61 49.30 17.93
C THR A 810 14.85 50.61 18.16
N ASN A 811 13.52 50.65 18.04
CA ASN A 811 12.76 51.91 18.12
C ASN A 811 11.68 51.89 19.22
N SER A 812 12.08 52.02 20.48
CA SER A 812 11.32 52.80 21.47
C SER A 812 12.21 53.14 22.68
N MET A 813 12.49 54.44 22.83
CA MET A 813 13.06 54.99 24.06
C MET A 813 12.02 54.85 25.17
N ASP A 814 12.22 53.90 26.09
CA ASP A 814 11.89 53.98 27.54
C ASP A 814 11.82 52.63 28.28
N ASN A 815 12.05 51.49 27.62
CA ASN A 815 11.97 50.17 28.27
C ASN A 815 13.33 49.56 28.66
N GLN A 816 14.24 50.37 29.23
CA GLN A 816 15.56 49.91 29.71
C GLN A 816 15.52 48.93 30.91
N GLN A 817 14.34 48.57 31.43
CA GLN A 817 14.22 47.63 32.55
C GLN A 817 13.90 46.19 32.16
N PHE A 818 13.63 45.88 30.89
CA PHE A 818 13.06 44.57 30.55
C PHE A 818 14.06 43.42 30.51
N ILE A 819 15.32 43.61 30.09
CA ILE A 819 16.32 42.53 30.11
C ILE A 819 17.77 43.06 30.21
N HIS A 820 18.42 42.93 31.38
CA HIS A 820 19.84 43.26 31.54
C HIS A 820 20.75 42.25 30.82
N GLY A 821 21.39 42.64 29.72
CA GLY A 821 22.41 41.85 29.00
C GLY A 821 22.02 41.37 27.60
N MET A 822 20.79 41.64 27.14
CA MET A 822 20.25 41.21 25.84
C MET A 822 20.06 42.39 24.88
N ASN A 823 21.13 43.15 24.60
CA ASN A 823 21.02 44.42 23.86
C ASN A 823 21.52 44.35 22.41
N SER A 824 21.60 43.16 21.80
CA SER A 824 21.97 43.04 20.38
C SER A 824 20.73 42.99 19.49
N PRO A 825 20.58 43.88 18.49
CA PRO A 825 19.53 43.82 17.46
C PRO A 825 19.56 42.54 16.62
N GLU A 826 20.69 41.83 16.62
CA GLU A 826 20.94 40.64 15.79
C GLU A 826 20.40 39.36 16.43
N ASN A 827 20.04 39.41 17.72
CA ASN A 827 19.58 38.25 18.47
C ASN A 827 18.11 37.93 18.15
N ARG A 828 17.85 36.70 17.71
CA ARG A 828 16.51 36.11 17.55
C ARG A 828 16.24 35.11 18.64
N TYR A 829 15.05 35.17 19.22
CA TYR A 829 14.64 34.28 20.30
C TYR A 829 13.36 33.50 19.93
N ILE A 830 13.34 32.23 20.28
CA ILE A 830 12.17 31.35 20.24
C ILE A 830 11.59 31.32 21.65
N ILE A 831 10.29 31.52 21.74
CA ILE A 831 9.52 31.38 22.97
C ILE A 831 8.77 30.05 22.86
N HIS A 832 8.85 29.20 23.89
CA HIS A 832 8.15 27.92 23.92
C HIS A 832 7.39 27.70 25.23
N SER A 833 6.44 26.76 25.22
CA SER A 833 5.65 26.40 26.40
C SER A 833 6.21 25.23 27.22
N ALA A 834 7.33 24.62 26.80
CA ALA A 834 7.93 23.51 27.56
C ALA A 834 8.39 23.99 28.96
N PRO A 835 8.00 23.29 30.05
CA PRO A 835 8.32 23.72 31.41
C PRO A 835 9.79 23.45 31.76
N ILE A 836 10.65 24.44 31.52
CA ILE A 836 12.09 24.36 31.82
C ILE A 836 12.45 25.01 33.16
N PHE A 837 13.44 24.45 33.85
CA PHE A 837 13.94 24.91 35.16
C PHE A 837 15.47 25.06 35.17
N GLN A 838 16.03 25.55 36.28
CA GLN A 838 17.48 25.60 36.46
C GLN A 838 18.06 24.19 36.28
N GLY A 839 19.09 24.07 35.44
CA GLY A 839 19.67 22.80 34.99
C GLY A 839 19.32 22.42 33.55
N TYR A 840 18.27 22.99 32.95
CA TYR A 840 18.06 22.91 31.49
C TYR A 840 18.97 23.86 30.70
N SER A 841 19.48 24.92 31.33
CA SER A 841 20.34 25.91 30.67
C SER A 841 21.52 25.24 29.96
N GLY A 842 21.65 25.50 28.66
CA GLY A 842 22.68 24.96 27.79
C GLY A 842 22.30 23.64 27.09
N GLY A 843 21.18 23.01 27.46
CA GLY A 843 20.68 21.80 26.82
C GLY A 843 19.92 22.06 25.51
N PRO A 844 19.64 21.01 24.71
CA PRO A 844 19.03 21.18 23.40
C PRO A 844 17.51 21.45 23.48
N LEU A 845 17.03 22.27 22.56
CA LEU A 845 15.63 22.31 22.13
C LEU A 845 15.53 21.63 20.76
N LEU A 846 14.73 20.57 20.68
CA LEU A 846 14.56 19.75 19.49
C LEU A 846 13.15 19.92 18.93
N ASN A 847 13.01 19.89 17.61
CA ASN A 847 11.70 19.85 16.97
C ASN A 847 11.15 18.42 16.89
N SER A 848 9.93 18.30 16.34
CA SER A 848 9.21 17.03 16.12
C SER A 848 9.98 15.94 15.35
N THR A 849 11.03 16.32 14.62
CA THR A 849 11.85 15.43 13.79
C THR A 849 13.24 15.16 14.38
N GLY A 850 13.56 15.74 15.54
CA GLY A 850 14.84 15.60 16.22
C GLY A 850 15.96 16.50 15.73
N HIS A 851 15.65 17.50 14.89
CA HIS A 851 16.61 18.53 14.55
C HIS A 851 16.80 19.51 15.71
N LEU A 852 18.05 19.92 15.95
CA LEU A 852 18.39 20.97 16.91
C LEU A 852 17.90 22.31 16.39
N ILE A 853 16.95 22.91 17.12
CA ILE A 853 16.40 24.24 16.86
C ILE A 853 16.82 25.26 17.93
N GLY A 854 17.80 24.90 18.78
CA GLY A 854 18.57 25.85 19.59
C GLY A 854 18.90 25.36 21.01
N VAL A 855 19.34 26.28 21.88
CA VAL A 855 19.93 25.99 23.20
C VAL A 855 19.17 26.62 24.37
N ASN A 856 18.60 25.79 25.24
CA ASN A 856 17.74 26.17 26.37
C ASN A 856 18.35 27.26 27.24
N PHE A 857 17.58 28.32 27.52
CA PHE A 857 17.97 29.42 28.39
C PHE A 857 16.80 29.86 29.28
N LEU A 858 16.99 29.83 30.60
CA LEU A 858 15.97 30.22 31.58
C LEU A 858 16.23 31.63 32.12
N ARG A 859 15.30 32.56 31.87
CA ARG A 859 15.20 33.82 32.61
C ARG A 859 13.75 34.29 32.66
N ALA A 860 13.26 34.63 33.86
CA ALA A 860 11.87 35.04 34.08
C ALA A 860 11.53 36.34 33.31
N LEU A 861 10.48 36.29 32.48
CA LEU A 861 9.84 37.47 31.89
C LEU A 861 8.59 37.81 32.71
N HIS A 862 8.50 39.01 33.27
CA HIS A 862 7.25 39.55 33.78
C HIS A 862 6.38 40.04 32.61
N VAL A 863 5.63 39.15 31.95
CA VAL A 863 4.65 39.54 30.92
C VAL A 863 3.26 39.63 31.56
N ARG A 864 2.71 40.85 31.68
CA ARG A 864 1.27 41.04 31.94
C ARG A 864 0.52 41.14 30.61
N CYS A 865 -0.01 40.03 30.12
CA CYS A 865 -1.10 40.04 29.14
C CYS A 865 -2.27 39.21 29.69
N ALA A 866 -3.47 39.76 29.58
CA ALA A 866 -4.68 39.24 30.19
C ALA A 866 -5.18 37.95 29.48
N ALA A 867 -5.71 37.03 30.30
CA ALA A 867 -6.42 35.79 29.99
C ALA A 867 -5.56 34.54 29.64
N PHE A 868 -5.53 33.61 30.61
CA PHE A 868 -5.14 32.19 30.55
C PHE A 868 -3.66 31.82 30.29
N ALA A 869 -2.84 31.83 31.34
CA ALA A 869 -2.02 30.71 31.85
C ALA A 869 -0.82 31.25 32.68
N PRO A 870 -0.49 30.67 33.85
CA PRO A 870 0.79 30.92 34.53
C PRO A 870 1.93 30.28 33.72
N ASP A 871 3.10 30.93 33.75
CA ASP A 871 4.41 30.41 33.31
C ASP A 871 4.70 30.37 31.78
N VAL A 872 5.11 31.54 31.25
CA VAL A 872 5.91 31.61 30.01
C VAL A 872 7.37 31.37 30.39
N ASN A 873 7.88 30.15 30.20
CA ASN A 873 9.26 29.77 30.54
C ASN A 873 10.11 29.59 29.26
N GLY A 874 10.96 30.57 28.95
CA GLY A 874 12.12 30.39 28.06
C GLY A 874 12.18 31.29 26.82
N LEU A 875 13.37 31.81 26.54
CA LEU A 875 13.79 32.53 25.32
C LEU A 875 15.02 31.79 24.77
N LEU A 876 15.13 31.58 23.45
CA LEU A 876 16.12 30.64 22.91
C LEU A 876 16.65 31.01 21.51
N TYR A 877 17.96 30.91 21.28
CA TYR A 877 18.61 31.45 20.07
C TYR A 877 18.61 30.52 18.84
N LEU A 878 18.41 31.10 17.63
CA LEU A 878 18.76 30.50 16.33
C LEU A 878 19.31 31.54 15.33
N TYR A 879 20.59 31.40 14.96
CA TYR A 879 21.17 31.06 13.64
C TYR A 879 22.67 31.34 13.70
#